data_AF-A0A5N5PHB6-F1
#
_entry.id   AF-A0A5N5PHB6-F1
#
_cell.length_a   1.000
_cell.length_b   1.000
_cell.length_c   1.000
_cell.angle_alpha   90.00
_cell.angle_beta   90.00
_cell.angle_gamma   90.00
#
_symmetry.space_group_name_H-M   'P 1'
#
loop_
_entity.id
_entity.type
_entity.pdbx_description
1 polymer ?
#
loop_
_entity_poly.entity_id
_entity_poly.type
_entity_poly.pdbx_seq_one_letter_code
_entity_poly.pdbx_strand_id
1 'polypeptide(L)'
;MVRLILFAMCPDCSCLLYKHVPLDGFPSALASQSLGSTQRHSRIQQPTADHPELVSVNGRQLRLTLHVPESGSHVLVLEYANEVDATQNVNVYIGGQPEDQVQTRANIYSCAYSFLCRSVVVDGQNRIAHFLLPPKAEILLQSPTRSVLLYRVYAIPSDEFTMELVQPTVLCVSHHGRFTEDSKHCVQSQFHTPPTALTLDASTVIRPSRFSTQASGRCDGPLLKSPQTEVELRAQVPQTGRYMFVVHYCQPEHTTFPVEVLLDSGEMWTGHMNASFCPSVSGCRSVVIAERRIALDVLQQTLSITVKIPKGKTLTLDSVLVIPEESYSPELLNPKPLDKASDFISQCGAQGFHIDLHSASEFCKSSARSLVAHYLDGALPCYCDKTGSTSPTCEPIGGQCHCRPHVIGRQCSRCATGFYGFPYCRPCECGRRLCDEVTGECICPPQTVRPACDVCQSKTFSYHPLLGCEGCDCSPTGIRKGDTGQCDVTTGQCTCKPRIGGRQCSQCVAGYYRFPECVACSCNPGGVTAQICDPNTGRCLCKSNVEGPRCDVCRKGSFHFDPSNPKGCTECFCFGVTDQCRSSDKRRGKFVDMHSWRLVTADQDEVASVLNSLSNTVVADVQELPASVLQLHWVLPQSYLGDRVSSYGGYLTYQVKSFGLPREGMRLLDKQPDVILQGEKMMVVYQDPQSPLPDRVYQGRVQLVEGNFRHSGTNSPMSRAELLRVLARLEAVWIRALYFTHTQRLSVGEVGLEEASRVGTGAPAGTVEVCSCPPEYSGDSCQVRTQRSFSLLLI
;
A
#
# COMPACT_ATOMS: atom_id res chain seq x y z
N MET A 1 -11.30 8.91 -10.23
CA MET A 1 -9.95 8.77 -10.80
C MET A 1 -9.08 9.85 -10.17
N VAL A 2 -8.16 9.46 -9.30
CA VAL A 2 -7.34 10.37 -8.48
C VAL A 2 -6.11 10.75 -9.30
N ARG A 3 -5.97 12.04 -9.66
CA ARG A 3 -4.82 12.58 -10.39
C ARG A 3 -3.78 13.03 -9.36
N LEU A 4 -2.57 12.45 -9.39
CA LEU A 4 -1.49 12.74 -8.45
C LEU A 4 -0.31 13.40 -9.18
N ILE A 5 0.09 14.58 -8.69
CA ILE A 5 1.37 15.21 -8.99
C ILE A 5 2.13 15.23 -7.66
N LEU A 6 3.23 14.48 -7.58
CA LEU A 6 4.08 14.36 -6.40
C LEU A 6 5.43 15.09 -6.62
N PHE A 7 5.91 15.75 -5.57
CA PHE A 7 7.26 16.31 -5.46
C PHE A 7 8.01 15.62 -4.27
N ALA A 8 9.32 15.39 -4.45
CA ALA A 8 10.28 14.54 -3.69
C ALA A 8 10.28 14.70 -2.14
N MET A 9 10.71 13.74 -1.29
CA MET A 9 11.92 12.89 -1.26
C MET A 9 11.64 11.47 -0.70
N CYS A 10 11.84 10.38 -1.47
CA CYS A 10 11.93 9.01 -0.93
C CYS A 10 12.42 8.01 -2.03
N PRO A 11 13.13 6.91 -1.69
CA PRO A 11 13.77 6.00 -2.66
C PRO A 11 12.86 5.30 -3.68
N ASP A 12 11.56 5.19 -3.38
CA ASP A 12 10.53 4.63 -4.26
C ASP A 12 9.55 5.69 -4.82
N CYS A 13 9.86 6.98 -4.66
CA CYS A 13 8.96 8.07 -5.06
C CYS A 13 9.16 8.52 -6.51
N SER A 14 8.04 8.70 -7.20
CA SER A 14 7.97 9.33 -8.52
C SER A 14 8.21 10.84 -8.42
N CYS A 15 9.17 11.37 -9.16
CA CYS A 15 9.52 12.79 -9.19
C CYS A 15 9.38 13.36 -10.61
N LEU A 16 8.99 14.62 -10.74
CA LEU A 16 9.03 15.32 -12.03
C LEU A 16 10.46 15.74 -12.37
N LEU A 17 10.93 15.32 -13.54
CA LEU A 17 12.16 15.83 -14.14
C LEU A 17 11.82 17.00 -15.06
N TYR A 18 12.65 18.02 -15.02
CA TYR A 18 12.49 19.24 -15.78
C TYR A 18 13.67 19.45 -16.72
N LYS A 19 13.42 20.14 -17.83
CA LYS A 19 14.46 20.58 -18.76
C LYS A 19 14.19 22.02 -19.21
N HIS A 20 15.26 22.79 -19.35
CA HIS A 20 15.21 24.12 -19.94
C HIS A 20 15.60 24.08 -21.42
N VAL A 21 15.15 25.10 -22.16
CA VAL A 21 15.68 25.37 -23.51
C VAL A 21 17.21 25.55 -23.41
N PRO A 22 18.01 24.89 -24.27
CA PRO A 22 19.46 25.07 -24.28
C PRO A 22 19.86 26.54 -24.49
N LEU A 23 20.88 27.00 -23.77
CA LEU A 23 21.44 28.36 -23.91
C LEU A 23 22.88 28.37 -24.45
N ASP A 24 23.40 27.22 -24.91
CA ASP A 24 24.81 27.07 -25.30
C ASP A 24 25.21 27.93 -26.52
N GLY A 25 24.24 28.41 -27.29
CA GLY A 25 24.47 29.34 -28.40
C GLY A 25 24.64 30.81 -27.99
N PHE A 26 24.40 31.17 -26.71
CA PHE A 26 24.44 32.56 -26.24
C PHE A 26 25.75 32.89 -25.50
N PRO A 27 26.22 34.14 -25.59
CA PRO A 27 27.33 34.63 -24.79
C PRO A 27 27.13 34.41 -23.29
N SER A 28 28.13 33.86 -22.61
CA SER A 28 28.03 33.55 -21.19
C SER A 28 29.35 33.73 -20.42
N ALA A 29 29.23 33.94 -19.10
CA ALA A 29 30.35 34.03 -18.18
C ALA A 29 30.15 33.03 -17.03
N LEU A 30 31.14 32.16 -16.82
CA LEU A 30 31.16 31.20 -15.73
C LEU A 30 31.52 31.88 -14.41
N ALA A 31 30.77 31.58 -13.35
CA ALA A 31 31.03 32.17 -12.04
C ALA A 31 32.42 31.79 -11.50
N SER A 32 32.85 30.54 -11.70
CA SER A 32 34.15 30.03 -11.21
C SER A 32 35.37 30.70 -11.86
N GLN A 33 35.22 31.29 -13.05
CA GLN A 33 36.29 32.00 -13.76
C GLN A 33 36.61 33.37 -13.14
N SER A 34 35.71 33.93 -12.33
CA SER A 34 35.94 35.21 -11.62
C SER A 34 36.85 35.10 -10.39
N LEU A 35 37.16 33.88 -9.93
CA LEU A 35 37.94 33.64 -8.72
C LEU A 35 39.43 33.46 -9.04
N GLY A 36 40.29 34.23 -8.35
CA GLY A 36 41.73 33.99 -8.35
C GLY A 36 42.10 32.67 -7.66
N SER A 37 43.29 32.13 -7.96
CA SER A 37 43.76 30.80 -7.49
C SER A 37 43.58 30.56 -5.98
N THR A 38 43.79 31.61 -5.15
CA THR A 38 43.67 31.54 -3.68
C THR A 38 42.23 31.59 -3.15
N GLN A 39 41.25 32.09 -3.91
CA GLN A 39 39.85 32.20 -3.48
C GLN A 39 38.96 31.01 -3.91
N ARG A 40 39.45 30.15 -4.80
CA ARG A 40 38.70 28.99 -5.32
C ARG A 40 38.27 28.01 -4.22
N HIS A 41 39.14 27.75 -3.24
CA HIS A 41 38.88 26.73 -2.21
C HIS A 41 37.84 27.13 -1.15
N SER A 42 37.52 28.43 -1.00
CA SER A 42 36.59 28.90 0.05
C SER A 42 35.22 29.36 -0.45
N ARG A 43 35.07 29.58 -1.77
CA ARG A 43 33.81 30.07 -2.37
C ARG A 43 33.14 29.10 -3.34
N ILE A 44 33.84 28.08 -3.82
CA ILE A 44 33.24 27.05 -4.67
C ILE A 44 32.48 26.05 -3.78
N GLN A 45 31.26 25.73 -4.16
CA GLN A 45 30.42 24.72 -3.51
C GLN A 45 29.79 23.82 -4.56
N GLN A 46 29.63 22.54 -4.21
CA GLN A 46 28.88 21.56 -4.98
C GLN A 46 27.87 20.90 -4.03
N PRO A 47 26.61 21.35 -4.03
CA PRO A 47 25.57 20.82 -3.13
C PRO A 47 25.41 19.30 -3.23
N THR A 48 25.52 18.76 -4.45
CA THR A 48 25.61 17.31 -4.69
C THR A 48 26.75 17.01 -5.66
N ALA A 49 27.16 15.73 -5.74
CA ALA A 49 28.20 15.28 -6.66
C ALA A 49 27.90 15.55 -8.15
N ASP A 50 26.63 15.73 -8.48
CA ASP A 50 26.19 15.97 -9.85
C ASP A 50 26.05 17.47 -10.20
N HIS A 51 26.11 18.37 -9.21
CA HIS A 51 26.10 19.80 -9.47
C HIS A 51 27.46 20.26 -10.05
N PRO A 52 27.47 21.20 -11.01
CA PRO A 52 28.73 21.81 -11.42
C PRO A 52 29.33 22.65 -10.29
N GLU A 53 30.58 23.07 -10.45
CA GLU A 53 31.23 23.99 -9.52
C GLU A 53 30.47 25.34 -9.47
N LEU A 54 29.76 25.58 -8.36
CA LEU A 54 28.99 26.79 -8.13
C LEU A 54 29.76 27.76 -7.24
N VAL A 55 29.57 29.07 -7.41
CA VAL A 55 30.20 30.10 -6.59
C VAL A 55 29.19 30.72 -5.63
N SER A 56 29.57 30.75 -4.36
CA SER A 56 28.81 31.38 -3.28
C SER A 56 28.89 32.92 -3.34
N VAL A 57 27.76 33.58 -3.59
CA VAL A 57 27.61 35.06 -3.63
C VAL A 57 27.09 35.56 -2.27
N ASN A 58 27.99 36.07 -1.41
CA ASN A 58 27.71 36.32 0.01
C ASN A 58 28.14 37.73 0.41
N GLY A 59 27.23 38.73 0.41
CA GLY A 59 27.47 40.10 0.90
C GLY A 59 28.54 40.94 0.17
N ARG A 60 29.63 40.32 -0.31
CA ARG A 60 30.73 40.87 -1.10
C ARG A 60 30.38 40.74 -2.58
N GLN A 61 30.60 41.81 -3.35
CA GLN A 61 30.39 41.81 -4.80
C GLN A 61 31.22 40.72 -5.50
N LEU A 62 30.56 39.98 -6.40
CA LEU A 62 31.19 39.07 -7.35
C LEU A 62 31.31 39.79 -8.70
N ARG A 63 32.51 39.85 -9.29
CA ARG A 63 32.78 40.54 -10.55
C ARG A 63 33.02 39.54 -11.67
N LEU A 64 32.16 39.54 -12.68
CA LEU A 64 32.23 38.66 -13.84
C LEU A 64 32.58 39.48 -15.09
N THR A 65 33.41 38.93 -15.97
CA THR A 65 33.67 39.54 -17.29
C THR A 65 32.90 38.75 -18.34
N LEU A 66 31.97 39.41 -19.01
CA LEU A 66 31.13 38.84 -20.05
C LEU A 66 31.53 39.41 -21.41
N HIS A 67 31.81 38.53 -22.36
CA HIS A 67 32.19 38.92 -23.72
C HIS A 67 31.01 38.70 -24.66
N VAL A 68 30.55 39.76 -25.33
CA VAL A 68 29.46 39.70 -26.31
C VAL A 68 30.02 39.99 -27.71
N PRO A 69 29.53 39.32 -28.78
CA PRO A 69 30.07 39.45 -30.14
C PRO A 69 29.97 40.88 -30.69
N GLU A 70 28.83 41.52 -30.45
CA GLU A 70 28.53 42.88 -30.89
C GLU A 70 27.92 43.69 -29.73
N SER A 71 28.13 45.01 -29.76
CA SER A 71 27.49 45.89 -28.77
C SER A 71 26.00 45.98 -29.08
N GLY A 72 25.15 45.73 -28.08
CA GLY A 72 23.71 45.69 -28.30
C GLY A 72 22.89 45.58 -27.03
N SER A 73 21.57 45.63 -27.18
CA SER A 73 20.61 45.45 -26.08
C SER A 73 20.47 43.98 -25.74
N HIS A 74 20.82 43.60 -24.52
CA HIS A 74 20.78 42.22 -24.02
C HIS A 74 19.98 42.12 -22.72
N VAL A 75 19.37 40.95 -22.51
CA VAL A 75 18.75 40.53 -21.26
C VAL A 75 19.70 39.58 -20.55
N LEU A 76 19.87 39.76 -19.25
CA LEU A 76 20.72 38.90 -18.43
C LEU A 76 19.89 37.80 -17.75
N VAL A 77 20.37 36.56 -17.85
CA VAL A 77 19.78 35.39 -17.19
C VAL A 77 20.83 34.72 -16.31
N LEU A 78 20.49 34.53 -15.04
CA LEU A 78 21.33 33.86 -14.05
C LEU A 78 20.90 32.40 -13.95
N GLU A 79 21.87 31.50 -13.98
CA GLU A 79 21.69 30.06 -13.72
C GLU A 79 22.31 29.73 -12.37
N TYR A 80 21.52 29.17 -11.44
CA TYR A 80 21.85 29.06 -10.02
C TYR A 80 21.24 27.83 -9.34
N ALA A 81 21.70 27.53 -8.14
CA ALA A 81 21.08 26.60 -7.19
C ALA A 81 20.81 27.32 -5.86
N ASN A 82 19.71 26.95 -5.18
CA ASN A 82 19.36 27.54 -3.90
C ASN A 82 18.52 26.54 -3.09
N GLU A 83 19.05 26.08 -1.95
CA GLU A 83 18.37 25.12 -1.07
C GLU A 83 17.45 25.79 -0.03
N VAL A 84 17.43 27.13 0.02
CA VAL A 84 16.63 27.86 1.01
C VAL A 84 15.20 28.01 0.51
N ASP A 85 14.24 27.53 1.31
CA ASP A 85 12.79 27.70 1.13
C ASP A 85 12.31 29.13 1.42
N ALA A 86 12.99 30.11 0.84
CA ALA A 86 12.62 31.52 0.83
C ALA A 86 13.19 32.19 -0.42
N THR A 87 12.41 33.08 -1.04
CA THR A 87 12.89 33.90 -2.16
C THR A 87 13.98 34.85 -1.68
N GLN A 88 15.11 34.86 -2.39
CA GLN A 88 16.24 35.78 -2.15
C GLN A 88 16.40 36.72 -3.34
N ASN A 89 17.02 37.88 -3.12
CA ASN A 89 17.26 38.85 -4.19
C ASN A 89 18.76 39.01 -4.40
N VAL A 90 19.21 38.94 -5.65
CA VAL A 90 20.58 39.25 -6.05
C VAL A 90 20.57 40.53 -6.85
N ASN A 91 21.21 41.59 -6.34
CA ASN A 91 21.34 42.84 -7.06
C ASN A 91 22.39 42.68 -8.17
N VAL A 92 22.09 43.25 -9.33
CA VAL A 92 22.94 43.17 -10.53
C VAL A 92 23.31 44.57 -10.96
N TYR A 93 24.59 44.81 -11.22
CA TYR A 93 25.10 46.08 -11.73
C TYR A 93 26.03 45.87 -12.93
N ILE A 94 26.05 46.81 -13.86
CA ILE A 94 26.97 46.83 -14.99
C ILE A 94 28.11 47.79 -14.68
N GLY A 95 29.35 47.30 -14.72
CA GLY A 95 30.54 48.09 -14.45
C GLY A 95 30.67 49.28 -15.40
N GLY A 96 30.91 50.47 -14.84
CA GLY A 96 31.01 51.72 -15.60
C GLY A 96 29.71 52.51 -15.71
N GLN A 97 28.58 52.00 -15.20
CA GLN A 97 27.34 52.78 -15.05
C GLN A 97 27.15 53.26 -13.59
N PRO A 98 26.57 54.46 -13.38
CA PRO A 98 26.34 54.99 -12.03
C PRO A 98 25.37 54.10 -11.23
N GLU A 99 25.73 53.74 -9.99
CA GLU A 99 24.96 52.84 -9.11
C GLU A 99 23.54 53.37 -8.76
N ASP A 100 23.29 54.67 -8.95
CA ASP A 100 22.07 55.36 -8.50
C ASP A 100 20.87 55.34 -9.48
N GLN A 101 21.04 54.86 -10.72
CA GLN A 101 19.99 55.04 -11.75
C GLN A 101 19.02 53.86 -11.95
N VAL A 102 19.39 52.62 -11.61
CA VAL A 102 18.46 51.47 -11.76
C VAL A 102 18.72 50.41 -10.69
N GLN A 103 17.78 50.24 -9.74
CA GLN A 103 17.76 49.07 -8.86
C GLN A 103 17.35 47.84 -9.68
N THR A 104 18.32 47.15 -10.29
CA THR A 104 18.06 45.87 -10.95
C THR A 104 18.41 44.69 -10.06
N ARG A 105 17.57 43.65 -10.11
CA ARG A 105 17.71 42.45 -9.27
C ARG A 105 17.26 41.19 -10.00
N ALA A 106 17.80 40.05 -9.62
CA ALA A 106 17.26 38.74 -9.95
C ALA A 106 16.61 38.13 -8.71
N ASN A 107 15.38 37.61 -8.87
CA ASN A 107 14.69 36.89 -7.81
C ASN A 107 15.13 35.42 -7.84
N ILE A 108 15.72 34.94 -6.75
CA ILE A 108 16.28 33.62 -6.57
C ILE A 108 15.27 32.79 -5.77
N TYR A 109 14.63 31.83 -6.43
CA TYR A 109 13.63 30.95 -5.83
C TYR A 109 14.28 29.71 -5.22
N SER A 110 13.53 28.96 -4.41
CA SER A 110 13.97 27.66 -3.92
C SER A 110 14.09 26.70 -5.10
N CYS A 111 15.24 26.03 -5.19
CA CYS A 111 15.62 25.08 -6.22
C CYS A 111 16.54 24.02 -5.60
N ALA A 112 16.02 23.30 -4.61
CA ALA A 112 16.73 22.28 -3.86
C ALA A 112 16.82 20.91 -4.60
N TYR A 113 16.50 20.89 -5.90
CA TYR A 113 16.32 19.68 -6.69
C TYR A 113 17.49 19.45 -7.66
N SER A 114 17.47 18.31 -8.36
CA SER A 114 18.54 17.83 -9.25
C SER A 114 18.63 18.54 -10.61
N PHE A 115 18.41 19.86 -10.68
CA PHE A 115 18.63 20.70 -11.87
C PHE A 115 18.91 22.16 -11.45
N LEU A 116 19.60 22.92 -12.30
CA LEU A 116 19.85 24.35 -12.05
C LEU A 116 18.66 25.21 -12.46
N CYS A 117 18.25 26.13 -11.60
CA CYS A 117 17.20 27.08 -11.88
C CYS A 117 17.72 28.31 -12.62
N ARG A 118 16.82 28.97 -13.35
CA ARG A 118 17.10 30.21 -14.07
C ARG A 118 16.24 31.35 -13.55
N SER A 119 16.82 32.56 -13.54
CA SER A 119 16.09 33.79 -13.23
C SER A 119 16.57 34.91 -14.12
N VAL A 120 15.62 35.69 -14.62
CA VAL A 120 15.87 36.89 -15.43
C VAL A 120 16.06 38.09 -14.50
N VAL A 121 16.95 39.00 -14.89
CA VAL A 121 17.14 40.27 -14.18
C VAL A 121 15.98 41.22 -14.49
N VAL A 122 15.40 41.81 -13.44
CA VAL A 122 14.28 42.75 -13.51
C VAL A 122 14.64 44.12 -12.94
N ASP A 123 13.94 45.17 -13.37
CA ASP A 123 14.04 46.53 -12.85
C ASP A 123 13.25 46.73 -11.53
N GLY A 124 13.30 47.95 -10.99
CA GLY A 124 12.58 48.32 -9.75
C GLY A 124 11.06 48.23 -9.85
N GLN A 125 10.50 48.14 -11.06
CA GLN A 125 9.08 47.93 -11.34
C GLN A 125 8.74 46.46 -11.65
N ASN A 126 9.67 45.53 -11.43
CA ASN A 126 9.55 44.10 -11.78
C ASN A 126 9.33 43.82 -13.28
N ARG A 127 9.83 44.69 -14.17
CA ARG A 127 9.86 44.44 -15.62
C ARG A 127 11.21 43.88 -16.03
N ILE A 128 11.28 43.14 -17.14
CA ILE A 128 12.54 42.58 -17.66
C ILE A 128 13.52 43.74 -17.92
N ALA A 129 14.72 43.64 -17.35
CA ALA A 129 15.76 44.65 -17.53
C ALA A 129 16.53 44.41 -18.85
N HIS A 130 16.62 45.46 -19.66
CA HIS A 130 17.38 45.47 -20.91
C HIS A 130 18.66 46.30 -20.72
N PHE A 131 19.81 45.70 -21.04
CA PHE A 131 21.14 46.29 -20.83
C PHE A 131 21.84 46.52 -22.16
N LEU A 132 22.35 47.72 -22.38
CA LEU A 132 23.26 47.99 -23.49
C LEU A 132 24.68 47.55 -23.09
N LEU A 133 25.08 46.37 -23.57
CA LEU A 133 26.37 45.76 -23.19
C LEU A 133 27.45 46.09 -24.24
N PRO A 134 28.64 46.58 -23.83
CA PRO A 134 29.81 46.67 -24.70
C PRO A 134 30.42 45.27 -24.95
N PRO A 135 31.33 45.09 -25.93
CA PRO A 135 31.88 43.78 -26.31
C PRO A 135 32.59 43.05 -25.16
N LYS A 136 33.08 43.81 -24.18
CA LYS A 136 33.59 43.33 -22.90
C LYS A 136 32.86 44.08 -21.78
N ALA A 137 31.85 43.45 -21.20
CA ALA A 137 31.06 43.99 -20.11
C ALA A 137 31.51 43.40 -18.78
N GLU A 138 31.53 44.23 -17.73
CA GLU A 138 31.74 43.76 -16.36
C GLU A 138 30.40 43.70 -15.63
N ILE A 139 30.08 42.55 -15.04
CA ILE A 139 28.84 42.33 -14.30
C ILE A 139 29.19 42.17 -12.82
N LEU A 140 28.59 43.00 -11.97
CA LEU A 140 28.75 42.97 -10.52
C LEU A 140 27.49 42.40 -9.88
N LEU A 141 27.64 41.35 -9.09
CA LEU A 141 26.54 40.67 -8.41
C LEU A 141 26.70 40.77 -6.90
N GLN A 142 25.62 41.15 -6.20
CA GLN A 142 25.64 41.30 -4.74
C GLN A 142 24.36 40.75 -4.12
N SER A 143 24.51 39.81 -3.18
CA SER A 143 23.40 39.34 -2.34
C SER A 143 23.43 40.06 -0.98
N PRO A 144 22.39 40.84 -0.61
CA PRO A 144 22.29 41.53 0.66
C PRO A 144 21.82 40.62 1.82
N THR A 145 21.30 39.44 1.51
CA THR A 145 20.71 38.52 2.51
C THR A 145 21.66 37.37 2.83
N ARG A 146 21.50 36.25 2.14
CA ARG A 146 22.21 34.98 2.33
C ARG A 146 23.03 34.61 1.09
N SER A 147 23.85 33.58 1.25
CA SER A 147 24.65 33.01 0.17
C SER A 147 23.78 32.37 -0.91
N VAL A 148 23.91 32.83 -2.15
CA VAL A 148 23.30 32.20 -3.34
C VAL A 148 24.40 31.49 -4.13
N LEU A 149 24.11 30.29 -4.66
CA LEU A 149 25.05 29.52 -5.46
C LEU A 149 24.85 29.80 -6.94
N LEU A 150 25.78 30.54 -7.55
CA LEU A 150 25.71 30.92 -8.96
C LEU A 150 26.58 30.00 -9.82
N TYR A 151 26.04 29.52 -10.94
CA TYR A 151 26.80 28.77 -11.93
C TYR A 151 27.31 29.68 -13.05
N ARG A 152 26.38 30.37 -13.72
CA ARG A 152 26.66 31.06 -14.97
C ARG A 152 25.69 32.24 -15.18
N VAL A 153 26.16 33.25 -15.89
CA VAL A 153 25.35 34.37 -16.38
C VAL A 153 25.38 34.38 -17.90
N TYR A 154 24.21 34.43 -18.52
CA TYR A 154 24.02 34.53 -19.96
C TYR A 154 23.60 35.94 -20.36
N ALA A 155 24.10 36.43 -21.49
CA ALA A 155 23.57 37.60 -22.18
C ALA A 155 22.83 37.15 -23.44
N ILE A 156 21.52 37.38 -23.44
CA ILE A 156 20.63 36.99 -24.54
C ILE A 156 20.23 38.28 -25.28
N PRO A 157 20.39 38.37 -26.61
CA PRO A 157 19.89 39.51 -27.38
C PRO A 157 18.42 39.79 -27.06
N SER A 158 18.05 41.07 -26.88
CA SER A 158 16.71 41.45 -26.39
C SER A 158 15.57 41.01 -27.32
N ASP A 159 15.86 40.91 -28.61
CA ASP A 159 14.95 40.46 -29.68
C ASP A 159 14.79 38.92 -29.73
N GLU A 160 15.75 38.17 -29.18
CA GLU A 160 15.68 36.70 -29.08
C GLU A 160 15.16 36.21 -27.71
N PHE A 161 15.11 37.09 -26.71
CA PHE A 161 14.67 36.70 -25.36
C PHE A 161 13.17 36.37 -25.29
N THR A 162 12.86 35.22 -24.68
CA THR A 162 11.49 34.83 -24.32
C THR A 162 11.49 34.21 -22.92
N MET A 163 10.33 34.21 -22.26
CA MET A 163 10.20 33.60 -20.93
C MET A 163 10.41 32.07 -20.95
N GLU A 164 10.28 31.41 -22.10
CA GLU A 164 10.57 29.98 -22.26
C GLU A 164 12.04 29.62 -21.97
N LEU A 165 12.96 30.58 -22.11
CA LEU A 165 14.38 30.37 -21.80
C LEU A 165 14.65 30.25 -20.28
N VAL A 166 13.72 30.78 -19.48
CA VAL A 166 13.81 30.83 -18.01
C VAL A 166 12.87 29.81 -17.37
N GLN A 167 11.74 29.49 -18.00
CA GLN A 167 10.76 28.55 -17.47
C GLN A 167 11.12 27.12 -17.87
N PRO A 168 11.28 26.19 -16.91
CA PRO A 168 11.51 24.79 -17.23
C PRO A 168 10.21 24.12 -17.70
N THR A 169 10.34 23.13 -18.57
CA THR A 169 9.22 22.25 -18.98
C THR A 169 9.46 20.83 -18.48
N VAL A 170 8.39 20.08 -18.26
CA VAL A 170 8.46 18.71 -17.76
C VAL A 170 9.05 17.79 -18.85
N LEU A 171 10.14 17.11 -18.51
CA LEU A 171 10.74 16.04 -19.31
C LEU A 171 9.95 14.73 -19.15
N CYS A 172 9.75 14.30 -17.91
CA CYS A 172 9.00 13.09 -17.58
C CYS A 172 8.78 12.96 -16.07
N VAL A 173 7.98 11.97 -15.67
CA VAL A 173 7.98 11.45 -14.30
C VAL A 173 9.05 10.35 -14.21
N SER A 174 9.94 10.38 -13.22
CA SER A 174 10.99 9.36 -12.99
C SER A 174 10.82 8.68 -11.64
N HIS A 175 11.11 7.37 -11.58
CA HIS A 175 11.14 6.61 -10.31
C HIS A 175 12.46 6.76 -9.53
N HIS A 176 13.48 7.40 -10.12
CA HIS A 176 14.77 7.63 -9.49
C HIS A 176 15.17 9.09 -9.57
N GLY A 177 15.56 9.68 -8.43
CA GLY A 177 15.97 11.08 -8.30
C GLY A 177 17.46 11.29 -8.60
N ARG A 178 17.94 10.90 -9.79
CA ARG A 178 19.31 11.20 -10.21
C ARG A 178 19.35 12.34 -11.23
N PHE A 179 20.46 13.06 -11.19
CA PHE A 179 20.83 14.18 -12.05
C PHE A 179 21.21 13.67 -13.45
N THR A 180 20.25 13.08 -14.16
CA THR A 180 20.51 12.53 -15.48
C THR A 180 19.55 13.13 -16.49
N GLU A 181 20.09 13.73 -17.54
CA GLU A 181 19.35 13.98 -18.79
C GLU A 181 18.91 12.67 -19.47
N ASP A 182 19.31 11.53 -18.92
CA ASP A 182 19.03 10.19 -19.43
C ASP A 182 17.56 9.81 -19.19
N SER A 183 16.81 9.72 -20.29
CA SER A 183 15.40 9.34 -20.32
C SER A 183 15.11 7.88 -19.91
N LYS A 184 16.14 7.09 -19.60
CA LYS A 184 16.02 5.65 -19.27
C LYS A 184 15.15 5.34 -18.06
N HIS A 185 15.03 6.27 -17.11
CA HIS A 185 14.24 6.07 -15.89
C HIS A 185 12.87 6.76 -15.93
N CYS A 186 12.52 7.34 -17.08
CA CYS A 186 11.22 7.97 -17.28
C CYS A 186 10.09 6.94 -17.35
N VAL A 187 9.05 7.20 -16.58
CA VAL A 187 7.74 6.57 -16.73
C VAL A 187 7.09 7.16 -17.97
N GLN A 188 6.68 6.29 -18.88
CA GLN A 188 6.05 6.70 -20.12
C GLN A 188 4.64 7.23 -19.85
N SER A 189 4.42 8.52 -20.15
CA SER A 189 3.08 9.10 -20.15
C SER A 189 2.38 8.79 -21.47
N GLN A 190 1.07 8.58 -21.41
CA GLN A 190 0.25 8.30 -22.59
C GLN A 190 -0.75 9.41 -22.78
N PHE A 191 -1.08 9.75 -24.02
CA PHE A 191 -2.20 10.64 -24.30
C PHE A 191 -3.50 9.86 -24.46
N HIS A 192 -4.64 10.51 -24.22
CA HIS A 192 -5.91 9.93 -24.64
C HIS A 192 -6.03 10.06 -26.16
N THR A 193 -6.40 8.97 -26.83
CA THR A 193 -6.71 8.96 -28.26
C THR A 193 -8.11 8.35 -28.40
N PRO A 194 -9.09 9.07 -28.95
CA PRO A 194 -10.42 8.52 -29.19
C PRO A 194 -10.34 7.31 -30.13
N PRO A 195 -11.14 6.27 -29.95
CA PRO A 195 -11.15 5.10 -30.85
C PRO A 195 -11.60 5.46 -32.28
N THR A 196 -12.28 6.60 -32.45
CA THR A 196 -12.72 7.16 -33.74
C THR A 196 -11.65 7.98 -34.45
N ALA A 197 -10.52 8.26 -33.79
CA ALA A 197 -9.41 9.00 -34.39
C ALA A 197 -8.56 8.11 -35.29
N LEU A 198 -8.19 8.62 -36.45
CA LEU A 198 -7.22 7.99 -37.35
C LEU A 198 -5.82 8.51 -37.01
N THR A 199 -4.89 7.61 -36.72
CA THR A 199 -3.49 7.96 -36.41
C THR A 199 -2.60 7.69 -37.60
N LEU A 200 -1.90 8.73 -38.07
CA LEU A 200 -0.93 8.66 -39.16
C LEU A 200 0.47 8.65 -38.57
N ASP A 201 1.06 7.48 -38.45
CA ASP A 201 2.41 7.28 -37.93
C ASP A 201 3.44 7.73 -38.97
N ALA A 202 4.22 8.75 -38.62
CA ALA A 202 5.19 9.35 -39.52
C ALA A 202 6.44 8.47 -39.73
N SER A 203 6.67 7.46 -38.87
CA SER A 203 7.77 6.49 -39.02
C SER A 203 7.61 5.59 -40.25
N THR A 204 6.37 5.37 -40.70
CA THR A 204 6.05 4.54 -41.87
C THR A 204 6.56 5.10 -43.19
N VAL A 205 6.87 6.41 -43.23
CA VAL A 205 7.43 7.09 -44.41
C VAL A 205 8.89 6.67 -44.68
N ILE A 206 9.62 6.23 -43.65
CA ILE A 206 11.07 5.95 -43.75
C ILE A 206 11.39 4.43 -43.84
N ARG A 207 10.47 3.53 -43.41
CA ARG A 207 10.69 2.08 -43.45
C ARG A 207 9.45 1.29 -43.91
N PRO A 208 9.40 0.83 -45.18
CA PRO A 208 8.40 -0.13 -45.62
C PRO A 208 8.88 -1.55 -45.30
N SER A 209 8.82 -1.99 -44.04
CA SER A 209 8.70 -3.41 -43.67
C SER A 209 8.76 -3.66 -42.16
N ARG A 210 7.87 -4.58 -41.74
CA ARG A 210 7.60 -5.15 -40.41
C ARG A 210 6.60 -4.36 -39.57
N PHE A 211 5.39 -4.90 -39.55
CA PHE A 211 4.43 -4.76 -38.46
C PHE A 211 5.16 -4.88 -37.11
N SER A 212 5.27 -3.76 -36.40
CA SER A 212 5.42 -3.74 -34.96
C SER A 212 4.06 -3.38 -34.37
N THR A 213 3.46 -4.29 -33.61
CA THR A 213 2.16 -4.10 -32.96
C THR A 213 2.23 -3.29 -31.66
N GLN A 214 3.26 -2.47 -31.46
CA GLN A 214 3.35 -1.57 -30.32
C GLN A 214 3.99 -0.24 -30.74
N ALA A 215 3.23 0.84 -30.64
CA ALA A 215 3.77 2.19 -30.64
C ALA A 215 4.61 2.35 -29.37
N SER A 216 5.94 2.24 -29.50
CA SER A 216 6.83 2.79 -28.50
C SER A 216 6.61 4.30 -28.54
N GLY A 217 5.84 4.88 -27.63
CA GLY A 217 5.71 6.33 -27.48
C GLY A 217 7.00 7.01 -26.99
N ARG A 218 8.13 6.67 -27.62
CA ARG A 218 9.29 7.52 -27.79
C ARG A 218 9.03 8.30 -29.08
N CYS A 219 9.47 9.54 -29.14
CA CYS A 219 9.50 10.39 -30.33
C CYS A 219 10.33 9.75 -31.47
N ASP A 220 9.83 8.69 -32.10
CA ASP A 220 10.58 7.77 -32.96
C ASP A 220 10.38 8.07 -34.47
N GLY A 221 9.65 9.12 -34.81
CA GLY A 221 9.38 9.50 -36.20
C GLY A 221 10.49 10.34 -36.89
N PRO A 222 10.26 10.81 -38.13
CA PRO A 222 11.23 11.59 -38.91
C PRO A 222 11.65 12.88 -38.21
N LEU A 223 12.96 13.12 -38.17
CA LEU A 223 13.55 14.41 -37.80
C LEU A 223 13.53 15.35 -39.01
N LEU A 224 12.68 16.37 -38.96
CA LEU A 224 12.67 17.48 -39.91
C LEU A 224 13.79 18.45 -39.55
N LYS A 225 14.69 18.67 -40.51
CA LYS A 225 15.80 19.64 -40.42
C LYS A 225 16.31 19.98 -41.81
N SER A 226 16.92 21.15 -41.98
CA SER A 226 17.55 21.52 -43.27
C SER A 226 18.57 20.45 -43.73
N PRO A 227 18.50 19.94 -44.98
CA PRO A 227 17.68 20.41 -46.11
C PRO A 227 16.28 19.79 -46.23
N GLN A 228 15.94 18.74 -45.48
CA GLN A 228 14.64 18.07 -45.50
C GLN A 228 13.72 18.64 -44.42
N THR A 229 13.08 19.77 -44.72
CA THR A 229 12.23 20.52 -43.78
C THR A 229 10.74 20.19 -43.88
N GLU A 230 10.35 19.24 -44.73
CA GLU A 230 8.95 18.88 -44.95
C GLU A 230 8.73 17.37 -45.10
N VAL A 231 7.53 16.91 -44.73
CA VAL A 231 7.09 15.51 -44.87
C VAL A 231 5.62 15.47 -45.26
N GLU A 232 5.29 14.62 -46.23
CA GLU A 232 3.91 14.37 -46.69
C GLU A 232 3.41 13.03 -46.15
N LEU A 233 2.22 13.04 -45.55
CA LEU A 233 1.50 11.87 -45.06
C LEU A 233 0.20 11.71 -45.85
N ARG A 234 -0.20 10.47 -46.13
CA ARG A 234 -1.46 10.16 -46.82
C ARG A 234 -2.36 9.33 -45.94
N ALA A 235 -3.65 9.61 -45.98
CA ALA A 235 -4.64 9.00 -45.13
C ALA A 235 -5.94 8.73 -45.88
N GLN A 236 -6.70 7.75 -45.39
CA GLN A 236 -8.05 7.48 -45.85
C GLN A 236 -9.02 7.57 -44.67
N VAL A 237 -9.93 8.55 -44.69
CA VAL A 237 -10.95 8.73 -43.65
C VAL A 237 -12.17 7.84 -43.93
N PRO A 238 -12.83 7.33 -42.87
CA PRO A 238 -13.97 6.42 -43.02
C PRO A 238 -15.21 7.10 -43.61
N GLN A 239 -15.42 8.39 -43.31
CA GLN A 239 -16.53 9.19 -43.84
C GLN A 239 -16.06 10.63 -44.11
N THR A 240 -16.72 11.32 -45.02
CA THR A 240 -16.50 12.76 -45.25
C THR A 240 -17.22 13.56 -44.17
N GLY A 241 -16.70 14.74 -43.82
CA GLY A 241 -17.24 15.53 -42.70
C GLY A 241 -16.22 16.52 -42.14
N ARG A 242 -16.47 17.01 -40.92
CA ARG A 242 -15.59 17.96 -40.23
C ARG A 242 -14.60 17.24 -39.32
N TYR A 243 -13.33 17.55 -39.49
CA TYR A 243 -12.23 16.91 -38.77
C TYR A 243 -11.29 17.94 -38.16
N MET A 244 -10.70 17.53 -37.04
CA MET A 244 -9.66 18.24 -36.30
C MET A 244 -8.34 17.52 -36.54
N PHE A 245 -7.28 18.28 -36.80
CA PHE A 245 -5.95 17.74 -37.04
C PHE A 245 -5.05 18.08 -35.86
N VAL A 246 -4.53 17.05 -35.19
CA VAL A 246 -3.64 17.22 -34.03
C VAL A 246 -2.29 16.59 -34.36
N VAL A 247 -1.25 17.39 -34.33
CA VAL A 247 0.12 16.97 -34.59
C VAL A 247 0.77 16.58 -33.28
N HIS A 248 1.29 15.36 -33.22
CA HIS A 248 2.11 14.85 -32.12
C HIS A 248 3.58 14.99 -32.53
N TYR A 249 4.35 15.76 -31.77
CA TYR A 249 5.73 16.10 -32.09
C TYR A 249 6.61 16.19 -30.85
N CYS A 250 7.92 16.19 -31.09
CA CYS A 250 8.93 16.45 -30.07
C CYS A 250 9.94 17.46 -30.58
N GLN A 251 10.33 18.38 -29.71
CA GLN A 251 11.22 19.47 -30.06
C GLN A 251 12.00 19.88 -28.81
N PRO A 252 13.22 19.34 -28.58
CA PRO A 252 13.98 19.61 -27.36
C PRO A 252 15.05 20.71 -27.51
N GLU A 253 15.03 21.54 -28.56
CA GLU A 253 16.18 22.42 -28.89
C GLU A 253 15.86 23.92 -28.95
N HIS A 254 14.65 24.31 -29.33
CA HIS A 254 14.27 25.68 -29.65
C HIS A 254 13.12 26.21 -28.78
N THR A 255 12.99 27.52 -28.71
CA THR A 255 11.75 28.20 -28.28
C THR A 255 10.67 28.06 -29.35
N THR A 256 9.42 28.34 -28.96
CA THR A 256 8.26 28.22 -29.84
C THR A 256 8.46 28.83 -31.23
N PHE A 257 8.20 28.05 -32.29
CA PHE A 257 8.20 28.52 -33.67
C PHE A 257 6.98 27.99 -34.45
N PRO A 258 6.52 28.72 -35.49
CA PRO A 258 5.38 28.29 -36.30
C PRO A 258 5.78 27.16 -37.26
N VAL A 259 4.92 26.16 -37.39
CA VAL A 259 5.00 25.07 -38.35
C VAL A 259 3.83 25.17 -39.30
N GLU A 260 4.11 25.18 -40.59
CA GLU A 260 3.11 25.22 -41.66
C GLU A 260 2.58 23.80 -41.91
N VAL A 261 1.27 23.65 -42.03
CA VAL A 261 0.59 22.38 -42.31
C VAL A 261 -0.34 22.57 -43.51
N LEU A 262 0.01 21.98 -44.64
CA LEU A 262 -0.82 21.98 -45.85
C LEU A 262 -1.68 20.72 -45.85
N LEU A 263 -2.99 20.88 -46.02
CA LEU A 263 -3.95 19.78 -46.03
C LEU A 263 -4.69 19.78 -47.36
N ASP A 264 -4.59 18.71 -48.13
CA ASP A 264 -5.42 18.45 -49.30
C ASP A 264 -6.52 17.47 -48.91
N SER A 265 -7.74 17.97 -48.74
CA SER A 265 -8.92 17.16 -48.39
C SER A 265 -9.97 17.12 -49.52
N GLY A 266 -9.56 17.48 -50.74
CA GLY A 266 -10.42 17.88 -51.85
C GLY A 266 -10.56 19.40 -52.00
N GLU A 267 -10.21 20.13 -50.95
CA GLU A 267 -9.93 21.57 -50.92
C GLU A 267 -8.56 21.75 -50.22
N MET A 268 -7.77 22.73 -50.66
CA MET A 268 -6.44 22.98 -50.10
C MET A 268 -6.54 23.95 -48.91
N TRP A 269 -6.18 23.47 -47.72
CA TRP A 269 -6.09 24.29 -46.52
C TRP A 269 -4.64 24.58 -46.15
N THR A 270 -4.33 25.84 -45.85
CA THR A 270 -3.04 26.25 -45.28
C THR A 270 -3.20 26.54 -43.80
N GLY A 271 -2.91 25.53 -42.99
CA GLY A 271 -2.94 25.60 -41.53
C GLY A 271 -1.57 25.88 -40.92
N HIS A 272 -1.57 26.25 -39.65
CA HIS A 272 -0.37 26.47 -38.86
C HIS A 272 -0.53 25.85 -37.47
N MET A 273 0.57 25.44 -36.87
CA MET A 273 0.64 25.11 -35.45
C MET A 273 1.87 25.75 -34.81
N ASN A 274 1.80 26.00 -33.50
CA ASN A 274 2.97 26.41 -32.75
C ASN A 274 3.68 25.17 -32.19
N ALA A 275 4.93 24.96 -32.63
CA ALA A 275 5.81 23.96 -32.06
C ALA A 275 6.57 24.58 -30.89
N SER A 276 6.09 24.36 -29.67
CA SER A 276 6.71 24.83 -28.44
C SER A 276 7.85 23.91 -27.99
N PHE A 277 8.71 24.42 -27.10
CA PHE A 277 9.74 23.59 -26.46
C PHE A 277 9.13 22.38 -25.77
N CYS A 278 9.40 21.21 -26.33
CA CYS A 278 8.85 19.92 -25.93
C CYS A 278 9.98 18.91 -25.74
N PRO A 279 10.63 18.90 -24.56
CA PRO A 279 11.62 17.90 -24.22
C PRO A 279 11.01 16.57 -23.79
N SER A 280 9.68 16.53 -23.61
CA SER A 280 8.94 15.37 -23.12
C SER A 280 9.26 14.10 -23.91
N VAL A 281 9.60 13.02 -23.21
CA VAL A 281 9.86 11.70 -23.83
C VAL A 281 8.65 11.11 -24.52
N SER A 282 7.44 11.52 -24.09
CA SER A 282 6.17 11.12 -24.67
C SER A 282 5.70 12.07 -25.77
N GLY A 283 6.43 13.14 -26.05
CA GLY A 283 6.05 14.20 -26.97
C GLY A 283 4.94 15.12 -26.48
N CYS A 284 4.57 16.06 -27.35
CA CYS A 284 3.54 17.07 -27.14
C CYS A 284 2.56 17.06 -28.31
N ARG A 285 1.33 17.52 -28.06
CA ARG A 285 0.28 17.62 -29.07
C ARG A 285 -0.12 19.06 -29.28
N SER A 286 -0.22 19.47 -30.54
CA SER A 286 -0.70 20.79 -30.94
C SER A 286 -1.76 20.65 -32.02
N VAL A 287 -2.83 21.45 -31.92
CA VAL A 287 -3.92 21.46 -32.91
C VAL A 287 -3.54 22.36 -34.07
N VAL A 288 -3.87 21.95 -35.29
CA VAL A 288 -3.69 22.75 -36.49
C VAL A 288 -4.80 23.79 -36.58
N ILE A 289 -4.41 25.04 -36.83
CA ILE A 289 -5.32 26.17 -36.99
C ILE A 289 -5.22 26.69 -38.43
N ALA A 290 -6.32 26.68 -39.18
CA ALA A 290 -6.41 27.26 -40.52
C ALA A 290 -7.57 28.26 -40.56
N GLU A 291 -7.36 29.44 -41.14
CA GLU A 291 -8.39 30.50 -41.23
C GLU A 291 -9.10 30.85 -39.91
N ARG A 292 -8.39 30.78 -38.78
CA ARG A 292 -8.94 30.95 -37.41
C ARG A 292 -9.97 29.88 -37.01
N ARG A 293 -9.96 28.74 -37.68
CA ARG A 293 -10.75 27.54 -37.39
C ARG A 293 -9.83 26.38 -37.07
N ILE A 294 -10.34 25.44 -36.29
CA ILE A 294 -9.64 24.19 -35.92
C ILE A 294 -10.34 22.95 -36.48
N ALA A 295 -11.65 23.06 -36.76
CA ALA A 295 -12.41 22.05 -37.49
C ALA A 295 -12.42 22.42 -38.96
N LEU A 296 -11.97 21.49 -39.81
CA LEU A 296 -11.82 21.68 -41.25
C LEU A 296 -12.67 20.66 -42.01
N ASP A 297 -13.23 21.08 -43.13
CA ASP A 297 -14.07 20.24 -43.98
C ASP A 297 -13.22 19.27 -44.82
N VAL A 298 -13.57 17.98 -44.76
CA VAL A 298 -12.95 16.89 -45.53
C VAL A 298 -13.96 16.38 -46.55
N LEU A 299 -13.75 16.76 -47.81
CA LEU A 299 -14.70 16.53 -48.92
C LEU A 299 -14.45 15.21 -49.66
N GLN A 300 -13.24 14.64 -49.51
CA GLN A 300 -12.84 13.37 -50.12
C GLN A 300 -12.39 12.37 -49.06
N GLN A 301 -12.52 11.07 -49.35
CA GLN A 301 -12.06 10.02 -48.43
C GLN A 301 -10.54 9.95 -48.34
N THR A 302 -9.82 10.29 -49.40
CA THR A 302 -8.35 10.33 -49.41
C THR A 302 -7.88 11.75 -49.16
N LEU A 303 -6.94 11.92 -48.23
CA LEU A 303 -6.35 13.21 -47.91
C LEU A 303 -4.83 13.14 -47.81
N SER A 304 -4.15 14.24 -48.14
CA SER A 304 -2.71 14.42 -47.96
C SER A 304 -2.43 15.53 -46.95
N ILE A 305 -1.44 15.31 -46.10
CA ILE A 305 -1.05 16.22 -45.02
C ILE A 305 0.44 16.46 -45.13
N THR A 306 0.84 17.68 -45.45
CA THR A 306 2.25 18.08 -45.53
C THR A 306 2.60 18.97 -44.34
N VAL A 307 3.54 18.53 -43.51
CA VAL A 307 4.06 19.29 -42.37
C VAL A 307 5.40 19.90 -42.74
N LYS A 308 5.57 21.21 -42.59
CA LYS A 308 6.75 21.96 -43.02
C LYS A 308 7.27 22.91 -41.95
N ILE A 309 8.57 22.82 -41.65
CA ILE A 309 9.23 23.65 -40.64
C ILE A 309 10.09 24.77 -41.26
N PRO A 310 10.32 25.89 -40.54
CA PRO A 310 11.23 26.94 -40.97
C PRO A 310 12.69 26.47 -41.09
N LYS A 311 13.48 27.14 -41.93
CA LYS A 311 14.93 26.89 -42.03
C LYS A 311 15.62 27.21 -40.70
N GLY A 312 16.58 26.38 -40.31
CA GLY A 312 17.35 26.54 -39.06
C GLY A 312 16.63 26.05 -37.79
N LYS A 313 15.43 25.47 -37.92
CA LYS A 313 14.72 24.80 -36.83
C LYS A 313 14.75 23.28 -37.00
N THR A 314 14.54 22.57 -35.90
CA THR A 314 14.43 21.11 -35.84
C THR A 314 13.14 20.68 -35.17
N LEU A 315 12.51 19.61 -35.68
CA LEU A 315 11.30 19.01 -35.11
C LEU A 315 11.24 17.53 -35.46
N THR A 316 10.96 16.68 -34.48
CA THR A 316 10.64 15.27 -34.72
C THR A 316 9.13 15.11 -34.79
N LEU A 317 8.62 14.68 -35.93
CA LEU A 317 7.19 14.41 -36.11
C LEU A 317 6.92 12.96 -35.73
N ASP A 318 6.09 12.72 -34.72
CA ASP A 318 5.71 11.37 -34.30
C ASP A 318 4.50 10.87 -35.11
N SER A 319 3.39 11.59 -35.03
CA SER A 319 2.16 11.22 -35.70
C SER A 319 1.24 12.42 -35.93
N VAL A 320 0.32 12.27 -36.89
CA VAL A 320 -0.80 13.21 -37.08
C VAL A 320 -2.11 12.48 -36.83
N LEU A 321 -2.92 13.02 -35.91
CA LEU A 321 -4.24 12.49 -35.56
C LEU A 321 -5.30 13.25 -36.34
N VAL A 322 -6.14 12.50 -37.04
CA VAL A 322 -7.33 13.01 -37.73
C VAL A 322 -8.55 12.59 -36.92
N ILE A 323 -9.20 13.56 -36.27
CA ILE A 323 -10.21 13.32 -35.24
C ILE A 323 -11.54 13.92 -35.70
N PRO A 324 -12.64 13.15 -35.76
CA PRO A 324 -13.97 13.73 -36.02
C PRO A 324 -14.30 14.81 -34.99
N GLU A 325 -14.94 15.90 -35.41
CA GLU A 325 -15.26 17.03 -34.54
C GLU A 325 -16.04 16.61 -33.28
N GLU A 326 -17.00 15.69 -33.42
CA GLU A 326 -17.80 15.17 -32.32
C GLU A 326 -17.01 14.38 -31.27
N SER A 327 -15.79 13.93 -31.62
CA SER A 327 -14.91 13.15 -30.75
C SER A 327 -13.75 13.97 -30.17
N TYR A 328 -13.62 15.24 -30.54
CA TYR A 328 -12.54 16.10 -30.08
C TYR A 328 -12.84 16.71 -28.70
N SER A 329 -11.81 16.72 -27.84
CA SER A 329 -11.80 17.46 -26.58
C SER A 329 -10.43 18.13 -26.39
N PRO A 330 -10.35 19.34 -25.82
CA PRO A 330 -9.07 19.97 -25.46
C PRO A 330 -8.20 19.10 -24.55
N GLU A 331 -8.80 18.18 -23.78
CA GLU A 331 -8.06 17.24 -22.92
C GLU A 331 -7.14 16.30 -23.71
N LEU A 332 -7.39 16.08 -25.01
CA LEU A 332 -6.57 15.24 -25.88
C LEU A 332 -5.17 15.82 -26.13
N LEU A 333 -4.97 17.11 -25.86
CA LEU A 333 -3.68 17.80 -25.95
C LEU A 333 -2.82 17.62 -24.69
N ASN A 334 -3.39 17.09 -23.61
CA ASN A 334 -2.70 16.88 -22.35
C ASN A 334 -2.38 15.40 -22.13
N PRO A 335 -1.20 15.07 -21.58
CA PRO A 335 -0.87 13.70 -21.22
C PRO A 335 -1.78 13.22 -20.09
N LYS A 336 -2.08 11.91 -20.08
CA LYS A 336 -2.79 11.28 -18.96
C LYS A 336 -1.92 11.36 -17.71
N PRO A 337 -2.48 11.76 -16.57
CA PRO A 337 -1.77 11.74 -15.31
C PRO A 337 -1.46 10.30 -14.90
N LEU A 338 -0.39 10.12 -14.13
CA LEU A 338 -0.02 8.83 -13.58
C LEU A 338 -1.09 8.37 -12.57
N ASP A 339 -1.68 7.20 -12.80
CA ASP A 339 -2.69 6.65 -11.90
C ASP A 339 -2.01 6.03 -10.66
N LYS A 340 -2.30 6.63 -9.51
CA LYS A 340 -1.83 6.20 -8.18
C LYS A 340 -2.99 5.94 -7.23
N ALA A 341 -4.21 5.76 -7.76
CA ALA A 341 -5.41 5.59 -6.94
C ALA A 341 -5.38 4.31 -6.11
N SER A 342 -4.87 3.19 -6.64
CA SER A 342 -4.72 1.92 -5.89
C SER A 342 -3.79 2.06 -4.69
N ASP A 343 -2.67 2.76 -4.89
CA ASP A 343 -1.66 2.99 -3.86
C ASP A 343 -2.25 3.88 -2.76
N PHE A 344 -2.99 4.94 -3.15
CA PHE A 344 -3.68 5.81 -2.20
C PHE A 344 -4.78 5.09 -1.40
N ILE A 345 -5.62 4.28 -2.07
CA ILE A 345 -6.70 3.54 -1.39
C ILE A 345 -6.10 2.51 -0.41
N SER A 346 -5.07 1.78 -0.82
CA SER A 346 -4.45 0.75 0.03
C SER A 346 -3.68 1.34 1.21
N GLN A 347 -2.93 2.43 1.01
CA GLN A 347 -2.04 2.97 2.05
C GLN A 347 -2.72 4.04 2.92
N CYS A 348 -3.68 4.78 2.39
CA CYS A 348 -4.32 5.91 3.05
C CYS A 348 -5.82 5.68 3.36
N GLY A 349 -6.41 4.56 2.93
CA GLY A 349 -7.83 4.26 3.12
C GLY A 349 -8.20 3.72 4.51
N ALA A 350 -7.22 3.45 5.37
CA ALA A 350 -7.48 3.01 6.74
C ALA A 350 -8.31 4.07 7.50
N GLN A 351 -9.19 3.62 8.41
CA GLN A 351 -10.00 4.49 9.28
C GLN A 351 -10.87 5.51 8.50
N GLY A 352 -11.35 5.15 7.30
CA GLY A 352 -12.25 6.00 6.52
C GLY A 352 -11.57 7.21 5.87
N PHE A 353 -10.31 7.06 5.44
CA PHE A 353 -9.48 8.12 4.84
C PHE A 353 -9.13 9.26 5.80
N HIS A 354 -9.18 9.01 7.11
CA HIS A 354 -8.67 9.95 8.10
C HIS A 354 -7.13 9.94 8.11
N ILE A 355 -6.52 11.06 7.72
CA ILE A 355 -5.06 11.21 7.64
C ILE A 355 -4.58 12.02 8.83
N ASP A 356 -4.03 11.34 9.83
CA ASP A 356 -3.40 11.96 10.99
C ASP A 356 -2.04 12.58 10.62
N LEU A 357 -1.85 13.87 10.88
CA LEU A 357 -0.65 14.62 10.48
C LEU A 357 0.64 14.19 11.19
N HIS A 358 0.53 13.53 12.34
CA HIS A 358 1.67 13.07 13.12
C HIS A 358 2.01 11.61 12.80
N SER A 359 1.02 10.74 12.62
CA SER A 359 1.25 9.30 12.44
C SER A 359 1.18 8.81 11.00
N ALA A 360 0.58 9.57 10.06
CA ALA A 360 0.47 9.12 8.68
C ALA A 360 1.83 9.08 7.96
N SER A 361 1.93 8.23 6.94
CA SER A 361 3.11 8.18 6.06
C SER A 361 3.26 9.47 5.26
N GLU A 362 4.49 9.78 4.86
CA GLU A 362 4.78 10.96 4.03
C GLU A 362 4.07 10.89 2.67
N PHE A 363 3.87 9.69 2.14
CA PHE A 363 3.06 9.46 0.95
C PHE A 363 1.60 9.91 1.14
N CYS A 364 0.95 9.58 2.26
CA CYS A 364 -0.43 10.00 2.50
C CYS A 364 -0.54 11.51 2.73
N LYS A 365 0.41 12.12 3.45
CA LYS A 365 0.44 13.58 3.66
C LYS A 365 0.60 14.34 2.34
N SER A 366 1.60 13.97 1.54
CA SER A 366 1.87 14.59 0.24
C SER A 366 0.71 14.37 -0.73
N SER A 367 0.16 13.16 -0.81
CA SER A 367 -0.97 12.84 -1.68
C SER A 367 -2.23 13.63 -1.33
N ALA A 368 -2.56 13.72 -0.04
CA ALA A 368 -3.70 14.52 0.43
C ALA A 368 -3.52 15.99 0.12
N ARG A 369 -2.31 16.53 0.35
CA ARG A 369 -1.98 17.92 0.03
C ARG A 369 -2.16 18.23 -1.46
N SER A 370 -1.63 17.38 -2.34
CA SER A 370 -1.77 17.56 -3.79
C SER A 370 -3.24 17.49 -4.24
N LEU A 371 -4.00 16.54 -3.70
CA LEU A 371 -5.42 16.39 -4.03
C LEU A 371 -6.25 17.61 -3.60
N VAL A 372 -6.04 18.07 -2.37
CA VAL A 372 -6.75 19.23 -1.81
C VAL A 372 -6.36 20.51 -2.53
N ALA A 373 -5.07 20.70 -2.82
CA ALA A 373 -4.60 21.86 -3.58
C ALA A 373 -5.18 21.88 -5.00
N HIS A 374 -5.28 20.73 -5.67
CA HIS A 374 -5.92 20.64 -6.97
C HIS A 374 -7.43 20.96 -6.91
N TYR A 375 -8.12 20.47 -5.88
CA TYR A 375 -9.56 20.70 -5.70
C TYR A 375 -9.89 22.16 -5.34
N LEU A 376 -9.06 22.80 -4.52
CA LEU A 376 -9.28 24.16 -4.01
C LEU A 376 -8.56 25.25 -4.82
N ASP A 377 -7.93 24.89 -5.94
CA ASP A 377 -7.11 25.77 -6.77
C ASP A 377 -6.02 26.52 -5.98
N GLY A 378 -5.35 25.78 -5.09
CA GLY A 378 -4.24 26.27 -4.27
C GLY A 378 -4.50 26.25 -2.76
N ALA A 379 -3.80 27.14 -2.05
CA ALA A 379 -3.87 27.23 -0.59
C ALA A 379 -4.95 28.23 -0.14
N LEU A 380 -5.72 27.86 0.87
CA LEU A 380 -6.72 28.74 1.46
C LEU A 380 -6.10 29.69 2.50
N PRO A 381 -6.64 30.92 2.63
CA PRO A 381 -6.24 31.85 3.69
C PRO A 381 -6.64 31.36 5.10
N CYS A 382 -5.79 31.65 6.09
CA CYS A 382 -5.97 31.19 7.47
C CYS A 382 -7.21 31.74 8.17
N TYR A 383 -7.50 33.05 8.05
CA TYR A 383 -8.59 33.73 8.77
C TYR A 383 -8.61 33.49 10.31
N CYS A 384 -7.46 33.59 10.97
CA CYS A 384 -7.39 33.49 12.43
C CYS A 384 -8.07 34.69 13.12
N ASP A 385 -8.93 34.43 14.10
CA ASP A 385 -9.59 35.47 14.89
C ASP A 385 -8.58 36.21 15.76
N LYS A 386 -8.55 37.54 15.65
CA LYS A 386 -7.54 38.38 16.34
C LYS A 386 -7.65 38.34 17.86
N THR A 387 -8.83 38.07 18.40
CA THR A 387 -9.09 38.06 19.84
C THR A 387 -8.88 36.69 20.46
N GLY A 388 -9.19 35.62 19.72
CA GLY A 388 -9.05 34.25 20.18
C GLY A 388 -7.77 33.53 19.76
N SER A 389 -6.99 34.06 18.80
CA SER A 389 -5.68 33.52 18.44
C SER A 389 -4.51 34.29 19.08
N THR A 390 -3.33 33.67 19.10
CA THR A 390 -2.06 34.30 19.52
C THR A 390 -1.32 34.94 18.34
N SER A 391 -1.58 34.49 17.11
CA SER A 391 -0.94 34.94 15.87
C SER A 391 -1.93 34.90 14.69
N PRO A 392 -1.76 35.75 13.65
CA PRO A 392 -2.49 35.62 12.39
C PRO A 392 -2.02 34.45 11.51
N THR A 393 -0.91 33.79 11.86
CA THR A 393 -0.37 32.63 11.14
C THR A 393 -1.09 31.35 11.55
N CYS A 394 -1.35 30.46 10.60
CA CYS A 394 -1.87 29.13 10.84
C CYS A 394 -0.88 28.06 10.39
N GLU A 395 -1.11 26.83 10.83
CA GLU A 395 -0.31 25.68 10.42
C GLU A 395 -0.43 25.43 8.91
N PRO A 396 0.68 25.11 8.22
CA PRO A 396 0.71 24.97 6.76
C PRO A 396 -0.08 23.76 6.24
N ILE A 397 -0.38 22.79 7.12
CA ILE A 397 -1.22 21.64 6.82
C ILE A 397 -2.43 21.69 7.76
N GLY A 398 -3.64 21.58 7.21
CA GLY A 398 -4.90 21.67 7.97
C GLY A 398 -5.36 23.10 8.30
N GLY A 399 -4.44 24.09 8.34
CA GLY A 399 -4.80 25.50 8.51
C GLY A 399 -5.30 25.85 9.90
N GLN A 400 -4.90 25.10 10.93
CA GLN A 400 -5.27 25.36 12.32
C GLN A 400 -4.53 26.60 12.84
N CYS A 401 -5.28 27.57 13.37
CA CYS A 401 -4.73 28.75 14.02
C CYS A 401 -4.26 28.42 15.44
N HIS A 402 -3.23 29.13 15.92
CA HIS A 402 -2.75 28.99 17.30
C HIS A 402 -3.71 29.68 18.27
N CYS A 403 -4.60 28.92 18.89
CA CYS A 403 -5.63 29.44 19.79
C CYS A 403 -5.08 29.79 21.17
N ARG A 404 -5.69 30.80 21.80
CA ARG A 404 -5.45 31.13 23.21
C ARG A 404 -5.98 30.01 24.14
N PRO A 405 -5.52 29.95 25.40
CA PRO A 405 -6.06 28.99 26.37
C PRO A 405 -7.58 29.05 26.42
N HIS A 406 -8.23 27.89 26.43
CA HIS A 406 -9.68 27.73 26.51
C HIS A 406 -10.48 28.25 25.30
N VAL A 407 -9.82 28.52 24.18
CA VAL A 407 -10.43 28.84 22.87
C VAL A 407 -10.19 27.68 21.91
N ILE A 408 -11.17 27.36 21.06
CA ILE A 408 -11.12 26.24 20.11
C ILE A 408 -11.59 26.65 18.72
N GLY A 409 -11.40 25.74 17.76
CA GLY A 409 -11.84 25.87 16.37
C GLY A 409 -10.69 26.28 15.46
N ARG A 410 -10.82 26.00 14.15
CA ARG A 410 -9.78 26.28 13.16
C ARG A 410 -9.34 27.75 13.16
N GLN A 411 -10.30 28.66 13.36
CA GLN A 411 -10.10 30.11 13.39
C GLN A 411 -9.98 30.68 14.82
N CYS A 412 -10.07 29.84 15.85
CA CYS A 412 -10.06 30.28 17.25
C CYS A 412 -11.16 31.30 17.61
N SER A 413 -12.38 31.10 17.12
CA SER A 413 -13.50 32.05 17.28
C SER A 413 -14.53 31.65 18.34
N ARG A 414 -14.30 30.57 19.10
CA ARG A 414 -15.25 30.02 20.08
C ARG A 414 -14.54 29.51 21.33
N CYS A 415 -15.25 29.47 22.46
CA CYS A 415 -14.73 28.84 23.66
C CYS A 415 -14.62 27.33 23.50
N ALA A 416 -13.58 26.75 24.09
CA ALA A 416 -13.41 25.31 24.18
C ALA A 416 -14.56 24.67 24.96
N THR A 417 -14.89 23.42 24.65
CA THR A 417 -15.95 22.67 25.32
C THR A 417 -15.74 22.68 26.85
N GLY A 418 -16.77 23.07 27.61
CA GLY A 418 -16.69 23.25 29.06
C GLY A 418 -16.31 24.68 29.51
N PHE A 419 -16.19 25.62 28.58
CA PHE A 419 -15.98 27.04 28.83
C PHE A 419 -17.01 27.90 28.11
N TYR A 420 -17.28 29.10 28.63
CA TYR A 420 -18.26 30.03 28.06
C TYR A 420 -17.79 31.49 28.10
N GLY A 421 -18.42 32.36 27.31
CA GLY A 421 -18.21 33.81 27.37
C GLY A 421 -17.06 34.35 26.51
N PHE A 422 -16.95 33.92 25.25
CA PHE A 422 -15.95 34.43 24.29
C PHE A 422 -15.96 35.97 24.23
N PRO A 423 -14.80 36.66 24.21
CA PRO A 423 -13.44 36.14 24.01
C PRO A 423 -12.71 35.69 25.29
N TYR A 424 -13.27 35.94 26.48
CA TYR A 424 -12.64 35.61 27.77
C TYR A 424 -13.28 34.36 28.37
N CYS A 425 -12.95 33.21 27.80
CA CYS A 425 -13.57 31.93 28.13
C CYS A 425 -13.35 31.51 29.60
N ARG A 426 -14.45 31.35 30.35
CA ARG A 426 -14.47 30.94 31.77
C ARG A 426 -14.94 29.49 31.91
N PRO A 427 -14.41 28.70 32.86
CA PRO A 427 -14.83 27.33 33.08
C PRO A 427 -16.27 27.26 33.57
N CYS A 428 -16.98 26.20 33.19
CA CYS A 428 -18.36 25.97 33.60
C CYS A 428 -18.50 25.22 34.91
N GLU A 429 -19.48 25.60 35.72
CA GLU A 429 -19.77 25.01 37.04
C GLU A 429 -20.87 23.93 36.97
N CYS A 430 -20.75 23.01 36.01
CA CYS A 430 -21.79 22.01 35.69
C CYS A 430 -21.41 20.56 36.04
N GLY A 431 -20.31 20.36 36.78
CA GLY A 431 -19.79 19.03 37.10
C GLY A 431 -19.33 18.29 35.85
N ARG A 432 -19.96 17.15 35.51
CA ARG A 432 -19.66 16.37 34.29
C ARG A 432 -20.49 16.79 33.06
N ARG A 433 -21.43 17.73 33.22
CA ARG A 433 -22.34 18.19 32.15
C ARG A 433 -21.73 19.37 31.39
N LEU A 434 -22.24 19.61 30.18
CA LEU A 434 -21.91 20.81 29.42
C LEU A 434 -22.75 22.00 29.87
N CYS A 435 -22.21 23.18 29.58
CA CYS A 435 -22.86 24.47 29.70
C CYS A 435 -23.12 25.04 28.31
N ASP A 436 -24.05 25.97 28.25
CA ASP A 436 -24.24 26.84 27.10
C ASP A 436 -23.02 27.75 26.92
N GLU A 437 -22.53 27.87 25.68
CA GLU A 437 -21.26 28.55 25.36
C GLU A 437 -21.32 30.08 25.52
N VAL A 438 -22.53 30.66 25.59
CA VAL A 438 -22.73 32.11 25.72
C VAL A 438 -23.11 32.47 27.16
N THR A 439 -24.09 31.77 27.72
CA THR A 439 -24.70 32.09 29.02
C THR A 439 -24.03 31.37 30.19
N GLY A 440 -23.38 30.22 29.95
CA GLY A 440 -22.81 29.38 31.00
C GLY A 440 -23.84 28.51 31.73
N GLU A 441 -25.13 28.54 31.34
CA GLU A 441 -26.17 27.72 31.96
C GLU A 441 -25.95 26.23 31.69
N CYS A 442 -26.14 25.39 32.71
CA CYS A 442 -25.93 23.95 32.56
C CYS A 442 -27.00 23.29 31.69
N ILE A 443 -26.56 22.63 30.63
CA ILE A 443 -27.43 21.89 29.72
C ILE A 443 -27.81 20.57 30.39
N CYS A 444 -29.12 20.32 30.51
CA CYS A 444 -29.65 19.06 31.01
C CYS A 444 -29.81 18.07 29.86
N PRO A 445 -29.14 16.91 29.90
CA PRO A 445 -29.32 15.86 28.90
C PRO A 445 -30.77 15.35 28.88
N PRO A 446 -31.26 14.85 27.73
CA PRO A 446 -32.65 14.38 27.62
C PRO A 446 -32.94 13.21 28.57
N GLN A 447 -34.20 13.04 28.96
CA GLN A 447 -34.65 11.94 29.85
C GLN A 447 -33.96 11.91 31.24
N THR A 448 -33.45 13.04 31.71
CA THR A 448 -32.87 13.20 33.06
C THR A 448 -33.78 14.02 33.97
N VAL A 449 -33.66 13.81 35.29
CA VAL A 449 -34.45 14.51 36.30
C VAL A 449 -33.79 15.84 36.67
N ARG A 450 -34.50 16.96 36.50
CA ARG A 450 -34.06 18.30 36.89
C ARG A 450 -34.09 18.48 38.42
N PRO A 451 -33.27 19.37 39.01
CA PRO A 451 -32.35 20.32 38.38
C PRO A 451 -30.92 19.79 38.18
N ALA A 452 -30.51 18.75 38.91
CA ALA A 452 -29.14 18.23 38.86
C ALA A 452 -28.84 17.44 37.56
N CYS A 453 -29.87 16.83 36.95
CA CYS A 453 -29.80 16.15 35.66
C CYS A 453 -28.76 15.02 35.61
N ASP A 454 -28.58 14.35 36.76
CA ASP A 454 -27.65 13.24 37.01
C ASP A 454 -28.36 11.89 37.24
N VAL A 455 -29.70 11.90 37.30
CA VAL A 455 -30.53 10.71 37.49
C VAL A 455 -31.47 10.53 36.31
N CYS A 456 -31.59 9.28 35.83
CA CYS A 456 -32.52 8.91 34.76
C CYS A 456 -33.98 9.00 35.20
N GLN A 457 -34.85 9.44 34.31
CA GLN A 457 -36.30 9.41 34.51
C GLN A 457 -36.81 7.96 34.55
N SER A 458 -38.03 7.74 35.04
CA SER A 458 -38.65 6.40 35.05
C SER A 458 -38.72 5.82 33.63
N LYS A 459 -38.53 4.50 33.53
CA LYS A 459 -38.45 3.74 32.27
C LYS A 459 -37.29 4.15 31.35
N THR A 460 -36.22 4.69 31.93
CA THR A 460 -34.96 4.96 31.22
C THR A 460 -33.75 4.46 32.00
N PHE A 461 -32.63 4.25 31.33
CA PHE A 461 -31.41 3.65 31.89
C PHE A 461 -30.15 4.21 31.23
N SER A 462 -28.97 3.83 31.74
CA SER A 462 -27.66 4.17 31.18
C SER A 462 -27.42 5.69 31.09
N TYR A 463 -27.30 6.35 32.24
CA TYR A 463 -27.03 7.78 32.31
C TYR A 463 -25.68 8.14 31.65
N HIS A 464 -25.73 9.06 30.69
CA HIS A 464 -24.58 9.69 30.09
C HIS A 464 -24.65 11.22 30.23
N PRO A 465 -23.61 11.90 30.76
CA PRO A 465 -23.61 13.35 30.99
C PRO A 465 -23.84 14.23 29.75
N LEU A 466 -23.73 13.68 28.55
CA LEU A 466 -23.97 14.36 27.27
C LEU A 466 -25.23 13.87 26.54
N LEU A 467 -25.53 12.56 26.61
CA LEU A 467 -26.57 11.92 25.79
C LEU A 467 -27.87 11.73 26.56
N GLY A 468 -27.81 11.78 27.89
CA GLY A 468 -28.96 11.53 28.75
C GLY A 468 -29.14 10.07 29.03
N CYS A 469 -30.40 9.62 29.06
CA CYS A 469 -30.76 8.23 29.35
C CYS A 469 -31.51 7.61 28.18
N GLU A 470 -31.28 6.32 27.95
CA GLU A 470 -31.95 5.53 26.92
C GLU A 470 -33.28 4.96 27.44
N GLY A 471 -34.28 4.82 26.58
CA GLY A 471 -35.55 4.18 26.92
C GLY A 471 -35.43 2.69 27.21
N CYS A 472 -36.16 2.21 28.22
CA CYS A 472 -36.21 0.79 28.54
C CYS A 472 -36.85 -0.03 27.41
N ASP A 473 -37.93 0.47 26.81
CA ASP A 473 -38.66 -0.16 25.69
C ASP A 473 -39.01 -1.65 25.92
N CYS A 474 -39.37 -2.00 27.15
CA CYS A 474 -39.75 -3.37 27.50
C CYS A 474 -41.03 -3.81 26.77
N SER A 475 -41.00 -4.96 26.12
CA SER A 475 -42.14 -5.54 25.41
C SER A 475 -43.28 -5.87 26.38
N PRO A 476 -44.50 -5.30 26.19
CA PRO A 476 -45.61 -5.51 27.11
C PRO A 476 -46.09 -6.96 27.16
N THR A 477 -45.92 -7.72 26.07
CA THR A 477 -46.24 -9.15 26.01
C THR A 477 -45.12 -10.04 26.53
N GLY A 478 -43.89 -9.51 26.61
CA GLY A 478 -42.68 -10.25 27.00
C GLY A 478 -42.27 -10.15 28.47
N ILE A 479 -42.67 -9.09 29.17
CA ILE A 479 -42.37 -8.88 30.59
C ILE A 479 -43.30 -9.66 31.53
N ARG A 480 -42.85 -9.94 32.76
CA ARG A 480 -43.65 -10.65 33.77
C ARG A 480 -44.94 -9.89 34.13
N LYS A 481 -46.00 -10.63 34.48
CA LYS A 481 -47.27 -10.03 34.94
C LYS A 481 -47.00 -9.20 36.21
N GLY A 482 -47.39 -7.92 36.19
CA GLY A 482 -47.20 -6.99 37.30
C GLY A 482 -45.95 -6.10 37.20
N ASP A 483 -45.08 -6.30 36.20
CA ASP A 483 -43.99 -5.37 35.91
C ASP A 483 -44.53 -4.10 35.21
N THR A 484 -44.02 -2.93 35.62
CA THR A 484 -44.38 -1.62 35.07
C THR A 484 -43.61 -1.27 33.79
N GLY A 485 -42.68 -2.15 33.36
CA GLY A 485 -41.75 -1.91 32.27
C GLY A 485 -40.53 -1.10 32.71
N GLN A 486 -40.22 -1.11 34.00
CA GLN A 486 -39.01 -0.52 34.54
C GLN A 486 -37.87 -1.52 34.35
N CYS A 487 -36.86 -1.13 33.58
CA CYS A 487 -35.66 -1.93 33.39
C CYS A 487 -34.58 -1.57 34.42
N ASP A 488 -33.55 -2.42 34.48
CA ASP A 488 -32.34 -2.14 35.26
C ASP A 488 -31.68 -0.83 34.82
N VAL A 489 -31.32 0.02 35.79
CA VAL A 489 -30.85 1.39 35.56
C VAL A 489 -29.47 1.47 34.86
N THR A 490 -28.71 0.38 34.83
CA THR A 490 -27.37 0.32 34.22
C THR A 490 -27.34 -0.47 32.92
N THR A 491 -27.96 -1.65 32.90
CA THR A 491 -27.92 -2.60 31.78
C THR A 491 -29.12 -2.45 30.85
N GLY A 492 -30.20 -1.82 31.33
CA GLY A 492 -31.44 -1.69 30.58
C GLY A 492 -32.22 -2.99 30.44
N GLN A 493 -31.84 -4.03 31.18
CA GLN A 493 -32.48 -5.34 31.10
C GLN A 493 -33.87 -5.32 31.75
N CYS A 494 -34.88 -5.71 30.99
CA CYS A 494 -36.26 -5.88 31.45
C CYS A 494 -36.47 -7.25 32.11
N THR A 495 -37.49 -7.40 32.96
CA THR A 495 -37.78 -8.69 33.60
C THR A 495 -38.62 -9.61 32.69
N CYS A 496 -37.93 -10.48 31.95
CA CYS A 496 -38.59 -11.33 30.96
C CYS A 496 -39.38 -12.49 31.60
N LYS A 497 -40.45 -12.91 30.91
CA LYS A 497 -41.13 -14.19 31.15
C LYS A 497 -40.19 -15.36 30.83
N PRO A 498 -40.44 -16.56 31.39
CA PRO A 498 -39.71 -17.77 30.98
C PRO A 498 -39.73 -17.97 29.47
N ARG A 499 -38.61 -18.40 28.88
CA ARG A 499 -38.41 -18.66 27.43
C ARG A 499 -38.39 -17.43 26.53
N ILE A 500 -38.59 -16.23 27.08
CA ILE A 500 -38.44 -14.95 26.40
C ILE A 500 -37.13 -14.30 26.86
N GLY A 501 -36.41 -13.67 25.94
CA GLY A 501 -35.11 -13.05 26.20
C GLY A 501 -34.88 -11.78 25.40
N GLY A 502 -33.63 -11.31 25.45
CA GLY A 502 -33.23 -9.99 24.96
C GLY A 502 -33.44 -8.89 26.00
N ARG A 503 -32.77 -7.74 25.79
CA ARG A 503 -32.84 -6.57 26.69
C ARG A 503 -34.30 -6.14 26.94
N GLN A 504 -35.06 -6.07 25.85
CA GLN A 504 -36.45 -5.61 25.80
C GLN A 504 -37.48 -6.74 25.97
N CYS A 505 -37.06 -7.99 26.20
CA CYS A 505 -37.96 -9.15 26.25
C CYS A 505 -38.86 -9.32 25.00
N SER A 506 -38.34 -8.99 23.82
CA SER A 506 -39.11 -8.95 22.56
C SER A 506 -38.92 -10.19 21.67
N GLN A 507 -38.13 -11.17 22.11
CA GLN A 507 -37.82 -12.36 21.32
C GLN A 507 -37.72 -13.62 22.20
N CYS A 508 -37.82 -14.80 21.60
CA CYS A 508 -37.59 -16.05 22.30
C CYS A 508 -36.09 -16.25 22.61
N VAL A 509 -35.79 -16.98 23.69
CA VAL A 509 -34.41 -17.43 23.95
C VAL A 509 -33.99 -18.52 22.95
N ALA A 510 -32.68 -18.72 22.78
CA ALA A 510 -32.14 -19.76 21.91
C ALA A 510 -32.79 -21.13 22.19
N GLY A 511 -33.18 -21.83 21.12
CA GLY A 511 -33.90 -23.11 21.21
C GLY A 511 -35.42 -23.00 21.29
N TYR A 512 -35.98 -21.79 21.23
CA TYR A 512 -37.42 -21.55 21.19
C TYR A 512 -37.78 -20.61 20.03
N TYR A 513 -39.00 -20.77 19.49
CA TYR A 513 -39.51 -19.97 18.38
C TYR A 513 -40.97 -19.58 18.58
N ARG A 514 -41.48 -18.64 17.76
CA ARG A 514 -42.86 -18.13 17.77
C ARG A 514 -43.17 -17.28 19.00
N PHE A 515 -42.62 -16.06 19.04
CA PHE A 515 -42.97 -15.06 20.06
C PHE A 515 -44.44 -14.60 19.88
N PRO A 516 -45.23 -14.44 20.97
CA PRO A 516 -44.84 -14.48 22.38
C PRO A 516 -44.95 -15.87 23.07
N GLU A 517 -45.47 -16.91 22.41
CA GLU A 517 -45.70 -18.22 23.03
C GLU A 517 -44.40 -19.00 23.30
N CYS A 518 -43.36 -18.79 22.50
CA CYS A 518 -42.02 -19.38 22.59
C CYS A 518 -42.05 -20.90 22.83
N VAL A 519 -42.28 -21.65 21.75
CA VAL A 519 -42.33 -23.12 21.71
C VAL A 519 -40.94 -23.70 21.49
N ALA A 520 -40.60 -24.81 22.16
CA ALA A 520 -39.29 -25.44 22.04
C ALA A 520 -39.08 -26.04 20.64
N CYS A 521 -37.87 -25.88 20.10
CA CYS A 521 -37.46 -26.47 18.83
C CYS A 521 -37.07 -27.95 18.99
N SER A 522 -37.39 -28.76 17.98
CA SER A 522 -37.11 -30.21 17.97
C SER A 522 -35.79 -30.56 17.25
N CYS A 523 -34.70 -29.90 17.64
CA CYS A 523 -33.38 -30.07 17.02
C CYS A 523 -32.46 -31.02 17.80
N ASN A 524 -31.49 -31.64 17.11
CA ASN A 524 -30.43 -32.40 17.75
C ASN A 524 -29.36 -31.44 18.31
N PRO A 525 -29.11 -31.41 19.63
CA PRO A 525 -28.22 -30.45 20.26
C PRO A 525 -26.77 -30.54 19.78
N GLY A 526 -26.31 -31.72 19.32
CA GLY A 526 -24.94 -31.90 18.82
C GLY A 526 -24.72 -31.35 17.42
N GLY A 527 -25.78 -31.19 16.63
CA GLY A 527 -25.72 -30.84 15.21
C GLY A 527 -26.14 -29.42 14.88
N VAL A 528 -26.56 -28.64 15.88
CA VAL A 528 -26.97 -27.24 15.72
C VAL A 528 -25.91 -26.25 16.20
N THR A 529 -26.05 -25.02 15.74
CA THR A 529 -25.28 -23.86 16.24
C THR A 529 -25.82 -23.38 17.60
N ALA A 530 -25.13 -22.40 18.22
CA ALA A 530 -25.51 -21.87 19.54
C ALA A 530 -26.94 -21.28 19.61
N GLN A 531 -27.48 -20.80 18.48
CA GLN A 531 -28.87 -20.30 18.41
C GLN A 531 -29.91 -21.42 18.30
N ILE A 532 -29.47 -22.66 18.04
CA ILE A 532 -30.26 -23.89 17.95
C ILE A 532 -31.24 -23.90 16.74
N CYS A 533 -32.15 -22.95 16.69
CA CYS A 533 -33.16 -22.80 15.64
C CYS A 533 -33.46 -21.33 15.36
N ASP A 534 -34.04 -21.07 14.20
CA ASP A 534 -34.53 -19.75 13.84
C ASP A 534 -35.72 -19.36 14.74
N PRO A 535 -35.70 -18.18 15.40
CA PRO A 535 -36.70 -17.78 16.39
C PRO A 535 -38.08 -17.49 15.81
N ASN A 536 -38.20 -17.33 14.48
CA ASN A 536 -39.48 -17.06 13.82
C ASN A 536 -40.07 -18.33 13.21
N THR A 537 -39.26 -19.12 12.52
CA THR A 537 -39.70 -20.27 11.72
C THR A 537 -39.59 -21.61 12.47
N GLY A 538 -38.75 -21.68 13.52
CA GLY A 538 -38.47 -22.93 14.24
C GLY A 538 -37.59 -23.92 13.48
N ARG A 539 -37.05 -23.52 12.31
CA ARG A 539 -36.12 -24.36 11.54
C ARG A 539 -34.79 -24.49 12.27
N CYS A 540 -34.29 -25.72 12.42
CA CYS A 540 -33.01 -25.97 13.05
C CYS A 540 -31.85 -25.37 12.25
N LEU A 541 -30.91 -24.73 12.96
CA LEU A 541 -29.74 -24.08 12.37
C LEU A 541 -28.55 -25.02 12.46
N CYS A 542 -28.40 -25.87 11.44
CA CYS A 542 -27.39 -26.94 11.42
C CYS A 542 -25.96 -26.39 11.33
N LYS A 543 -25.01 -27.10 11.96
CA LYS A 543 -23.57 -26.94 11.74
C LYS A 543 -23.21 -27.26 10.29
N SER A 544 -22.06 -26.77 9.82
CA SER A 544 -21.74 -26.74 8.37
C SER A 544 -21.80 -28.10 7.67
N ASN A 545 -21.42 -29.19 8.35
CA ASN A 545 -21.35 -30.53 7.77
C ASN A 545 -22.50 -31.44 8.20
N VAL A 546 -23.56 -30.85 8.76
CA VAL A 546 -24.76 -31.55 9.23
C VAL A 546 -25.97 -31.04 8.46
N GLU A 547 -26.92 -31.93 8.20
CA GLU A 547 -28.15 -31.64 7.50
C GLU A 547 -29.34 -32.43 8.09
N GLY A 548 -30.49 -32.27 7.45
CA GLY A 548 -31.77 -32.83 7.91
C GLY A 548 -32.60 -31.82 8.73
N PRO A 549 -33.90 -32.08 8.89
CA PRO A 549 -34.82 -31.18 9.60
C PRO A 549 -34.48 -31.03 11.09
N ARG A 550 -33.78 -32.02 11.67
CA ARG A 550 -33.32 -32.02 13.06
C ARG A 550 -31.81 -31.83 13.21
N CYS A 551 -31.07 -31.62 12.11
CA CYS A 551 -29.60 -31.56 12.11
C CYS A 551 -28.94 -32.79 12.75
N ASP A 552 -29.34 -33.98 12.31
CA ASP A 552 -28.93 -35.28 12.85
C ASP A 552 -28.25 -36.19 11.82
N VAL A 553 -28.11 -35.73 10.57
CA VAL A 553 -27.51 -36.49 9.48
C VAL A 553 -26.26 -35.76 8.97
N CYS A 554 -25.17 -36.48 8.73
CA CYS A 554 -24.01 -35.89 8.07
C CYS A 554 -24.32 -35.58 6.61
N ARG A 555 -23.94 -34.37 6.17
CA ARG A 555 -24.10 -33.98 4.77
C ARG A 555 -23.29 -34.90 3.86
N LYS A 556 -23.75 -35.13 2.63
CA LYS A 556 -22.94 -35.79 1.59
C LYS A 556 -21.53 -35.20 1.52
N GLY A 557 -20.50 -36.06 1.45
CA GLY A 557 -19.10 -35.64 1.53
C GLY A 557 -18.57 -35.49 2.97
N SER A 558 -19.33 -35.91 3.98
CA SER A 558 -18.89 -35.92 5.39
C SER A 558 -19.36 -37.17 6.13
N PHE A 559 -18.67 -37.49 7.22
CA PHE A 559 -18.88 -38.69 8.03
C PHE A 559 -18.59 -38.40 9.51
N HIS A 560 -18.87 -39.36 10.39
CA HIS A 560 -18.63 -39.27 11.84
C HIS A 560 -19.27 -38.05 12.51
N PHE A 561 -20.53 -38.18 12.92
CA PHE A 561 -21.21 -37.17 13.72
C PHE A 561 -20.64 -37.15 15.14
N ASP A 562 -20.11 -36.00 15.54
CA ASP A 562 -19.57 -35.76 16.88
C ASP A 562 -20.07 -34.40 17.41
N PRO A 563 -20.81 -34.37 18.53
CA PRO A 563 -21.24 -33.12 19.15
C PRO A 563 -20.10 -32.14 19.47
N SER A 564 -18.90 -32.66 19.76
CA SER A 564 -17.70 -31.86 20.07
C SER A 564 -17.07 -31.25 18.82
N ASN A 565 -17.38 -31.77 17.63
CA ASN A 565 -16.90 -31.21 16.38
C ASN A 565 -17.66 -29.89 16.09
N PRO A 566 -16.95 -28.76 15.87
CA PRO A 566 -17.58 -27.47 15.58
C PRO A 566 -18.35 -27.46 14.26
N LYS A 567 -17.98 -28.32 13.31
CA LYS A 567 -18.68 -28.55 12.04
C LYS A 567 -19.72 -29.68 12.12
N GLY A 568 -19.77 -30.40 13.24
CA GLY A 568 -20.70 -31.50 13.53
C GLY A 568 -20.26 -32.84 12.92
N CYS A 569 -19.97 -32.88 11.62
CA CYS A 569 -19.36 -34.05 10.96
C CYS A 569 -17.99 -33.70 10.36
N THR A 570 -17.15 -34.72 10.21
CA THR A 570 -15.83 -34.63 9.59
C THR A 570 -15.95 -34.77 8.07
N GLU A 571 -15.29 -33.90 7.31
CA GLU A 571 -15.33 -33.92 5.84
C GLU A 571 -14.51 -35.09 5.27
N CYS A 572 -15.02 -35.78 4.25
CA CYS A 572 -14.32 -36.86 3.54
C CYS A 572 -13.12 -36.29 2.78
N PHE A 573 -11.95 -36.92 2.91
CA PHE A 573 -10.76 -36.54 2.15
C PHE A 573 -10.48 -37.52 1.01
N CYS A 574 -10.40 -38.81 1.31
CA CYS A 574 -10.20 -39.92 0.37
C CYS A 574 -9.13 -39.65 -0.71
N PHE A 575 -8.11 -38.84 -0.37
CA PHE A 575 -7.05 -38.36 -1.26
C PHE A 575 -7.55 -37.80 -2.60
N GLY A 576 -8.76 -37.22 -2.60
CA GLY A 576 -9.40 -36.65 -3.80
C GLY A 576 -9.96 -37.67 -4.80
N VAL A 577 -9.99 -38.96 -4.46
CA VAL A 577 -10.46 -40.04 -5.35
C VAL A 577 -11.99 -40.16 -5.35
N THR A 578 -12.63 -39.95 -4.19
CA THR A 578 -14.09 -40.06 -4.03
C THR A 578 -14.58 -39.16 -2.89
N ASP A 579 -15.84 -38.72 -2.94
CA ASP A 579 -16.53 -37.99 -1.86
C ASP A 579 -17.40 -38.93 -0.99
N GLN A 580 -17.41 -40.22 -1.29
CA GLN A 580 -18.19 -41.23 -0.58
C GLN A 580 -17.34 -41.94 0.46
N CYS A 581 -17.56 -41.59 1.72
CA CYS A 581 -16.87 -42.20 2.85
C CYS A 581 -17.82 -42.46 4.03
N ARG A 582 -17.41 -43.38 4.92
CA ARG A 582 -18.09 -43.67 6.19
C ARG A 582 -17.10 -43.78 7.35
N SER A 583 -17.59 -43.74 8.58
CA SER A 583 -16.78 -44.04 9.76
C SER A 583 -16.28 -45.48 9.75
N SER A 584 -15.05 -45.68 10.22
CA SER A 584 -14.47 -47.01 10.40
C SER A 584 -15.11 -47.78 11.55
N ASP A 585 -15.33 -49.08 11.34
CA ASP A 585 -15.78 -50.03 12.36
C ASP A 585 -14.62 -50.60 13.20
N LYS A 586 -13.37 -50.16 12.92
CA LYS A 586 -12.16 -50.61 13.63
C LYS A 586 -12.09 -50.01 15.04
N ARG A 587 -11.21 -50.56 15.89
CA ARG A 587 -10.95 -50.07 17.25
C ARG A 587 -9.50 -49.62 17.39
N ARG A 588 -9.22 -48.77 18.37
CA ARG A 588 -7.86 -48.28 18.66
C ARG A 588 -7.00 -49.40 19.24
N GLY A 589 -5.79 -49.56 18.71
CA GLY A 589 -4.70 -50.37 19.27
C GLY A 589 -3.45 -49.52 19.43
N LYS A 590 -2.68 -49.74 20.50
CA LYS A 590 -1.44 -48.99 20.78
C LYS A 590 -0.23 -49.77 20.26
N PHE A 591 0.47 -49.21 19.28
CA PHE A 591 1.74 -49.71 18.78
C PHE A 591 2.90 -49.11 19.59
N VAL A 592 3.84 -49.95 20.04
CA VAL A 592 5.02 -49.54 20.83
C VAL A 592 6.25 -50.29 20.33
N ASP A 593 7.30 -49.56 20.02
CA ASP A 593 8.64 -50.06 19.71
C ASP A 593 9.71 -49.11 20.27
N MET A 594 10.61 -49.65 21.09
CA MET A 594 11.69 -48.89 21.75
C MET A 594 13.09 -49.23 21.20
N HIS A 595 13.21 -49.99 20.10
CA HIS A 595 14.48 -50.32 19.48
C HIS A 595 14.94 -49.24 18.49
N SER A 596 16.26 -49.08 18.32
CA SER A 596 16.86 -48.20 17.30
C SER A 596 16.48 -46.71 17.38
N TRP A 597 16.21 -46.23 18.59
CA TRP A 597 16.01 -44.80 18.88
C TRP A 597 17.33 -44.06 18.87
N ARG A 598 17.31 -42.82 18.37
CA ARG A 598 18.53 -41.99 18.24
C ARG A 598 18.28 -40.62 18.85
N LEU A 599 19.31 -40.03 19.46
CA LEU A 599 19.32 -38.66 19.95
C LEU A 599 20.17 -37.83 19.01
N VAL A 600 19.64 -36.71 18.49
CA VAL A 600 20.35 -35.85 17.53
C VAL A 600 20.36 -34.39 17.94
N THR A 601 21.42 -33.68 17.58
CA THR A 601 21.54 -32.21 17.68
C THR A 601 20.77 -31.50 16.55
N ALA A 602 20.71 -30.17 16.58
CA ALA A 602 20.16 -29.37 15.48
C ALA A 602 20.88 -29.60 14.14
N ASP A 603 22.20 -29.87 14.20
CA ASP A 603 23.05 -30.14 13.03
C ASP A 603 23.01 -31.61 12.56
N GLN A 604 22.11 -32.41 13.16
CA GLN A 604 21.93 -33.85 12.90
C GLN A 604 23.08 -34.76 13.37
N ASP A 605 23.95 -34.28 14.24
CA ASP A 605 24.97 -35.11 14.88
C ASP A 605 24.33 -36.05 15.90
N GLU A 606 24.74 -37.32 15.88
CA GLU A 606 24.18 -38.35 16.76
C GLU A 606 24.90 -38.41 18.11
N VAL A 607 24.11 -38.39 19.18
CA VAL A 607 24.57 -38.53 20.57
C VAL A 607 24.31 -39.97 21.02
N ALA A 608 25.33 -40.59 21.63
CA ALA A 608 25.24 -41.97 22.10
C ALA A 608 24.08 -42.17 23.08
N SER A 609 23.26 -43.18 22.83
CA SER A 609 22.12 -43.53 23.68
C SER A 609 21.99 -45.06 23.82
N VAL A 610 21.44 -45.51 24.94
CA VAL A 610 21.35 -46.93 25.32
C VAL A 610 19.90 -47.27 25.68
N LEU A 611 19.39 -48.37 25.10
CA LEU A 611 18.09 -48.93 25.47
C LEU A 611 18.21 -49.78 26.72
N ASN A 612 17.42 -49.46 27.74
CA ASN A 612 17.16 -50.33 28.88
C ASN A 612 15.91 -51.17 28.62
N SER A 613 16.11 -52.46 28.33
CA SER A 613 15.03 -53.41 27.99
C SER A 613 14.13 -53.78 29.17
N LEU A 614 14.59 -53.61 30.42
CA LEU A 614 13.77 -53.89 31.61
C LEU A 614 12.71 -52.80 31.83
N SER A 615 13.05 -51.55 31.54
CA SER A 615 12.16 -50.40 31.72
C SER A 615 11.55 -49.87 30.42
N ASN A 616 11.92 -50.43 29.25
CA ASN A 616 11.55 -49.92 27.92
C ASN A 616 11.82 -48.41 27.76
N THR A 617 12.99 -47.98 28.22
CA THR A 617 13.43 -46.58 28.18
C THR A 617 14.79 -46.46 27.53
N VAL A 618 14.96 -45.49 26.64
CA VAL A 618 16.24 -45.12 26.03
C VAL A 618 16.82 -43.97 26.82
N VAL A 619 18.10 -44.05 27.18
CA VAL A 619 18.82 -43.07 28.01
C VAL A 619 20.06 -42.60 27.28
N ALA A 620 20.34 -41.29 27.32
CA ALA A 620 21.56 -40.69 26.79
C ALA A 620 22.25 -39.83 27.85
N ASP A 621 23.57 -39.87 27.86
CA ASP A 621 24.40 -38.96 28.65
C ASP A 621 24.71 -37.72 27.81
N VAL A 622 24.49 -36.54 28.38
CA VAL A 622 24.64 -35.24 27.70
C VAL A 622 25.54 -34.29 28.47
N GLN A 623 26.17 -34.74 29.56
CA GLN A 623 26.99 -33.90 30.42
C GLN A 623 28.24 -33.36 29.70
N GLU A 624 28.77 -34.11 28.74
CA GLU A 624 29.96 -33.76 27.97
C GLU A 624 29.67 -32.88 26.73
N LEU A 625 28.39 -32.59 26.45
CA LEU A 625 28.03 -31.74 25.32
C LEU A 625 28.37 -30.27 25.59
N PRO A 626 28.83 -29.52 24.56
CA PRO A 626 29.07 -28.08 24.71
C PRO A 626 27.82 -27.32 25.17
N ALA A 627 27.99 -26.31 26.02
CA ALA A 627 26.90 -25.46 26.50
C ALA A 627 26.18 -24.67 25.38
N SER A 628 26.73 -24.63 24.17
CA SER A 628 26.10 -24.07 22.97
C SER A 628 24.99 -24.96 22.38
N VAL A 629 24.92 -26.23 22.77
CA VAL A 629 23.86 -27.16 22.32
C VAL A 629 22.57 -26.85 23.08
N LEU A 630 21.68 -26.10 22.45
CA LEU A 630 20.38 -25.71 23.03
C LEU A 630 19.20 -26.55 22.50
N GLN A 631 19.44 -27.43 21.53
CA GLN A 631 18.40 -28.23 20.87
C GLN A 631 18.85 -29.68 20.71
N LEU A 632 18.06 -30.60 21.27
CA LEU A 632 18.23 -32.04 21.12
C LEU A 632 16.87 -32.70 20.90
N HIS A 633 16.84 -33.68 20.00
CA HIS A 633 15.61 -34.38 19.62
C HIS A 633 15.80 -35.89 19.59
N TRP A 634 14.82 -36.62 20.14
CA TRP A 634 14.68 -38.05 19.96
C TRP A 634 14.05 -38.33 18.59
N VAL A 635 14.74 -39.10 17.75
CA VAL A 635 14.26 -39.52 16.43
C VAL A 635 13.60 -40.89 16.56
N LEU A 636 12.34 -40.99 16.13
CA LEU A 636 11.62 -42.28 16.14
C LEU A 636 12.19 -43.25 15.10
N PRO A 637 12.20 -44.57 15.39
CA PRO A 637 12.68 -45.58 14.45
C PRO A 637 11.75 -45.78 13.25
N GLN A 638 12.25 -46.44 12.21
CA GLN A 638 11.53 -46.75 10.96
C GLN A 638 10.19 -47.47 11.19
N SER A 639 10.04 -48.18 12.30
CA SER A 639 8.81 -48.89 12.67
C SER A 639 7.63 -47.98 12.99
N TYR A 640 7.83 -46.66 13.19
CA TYR A 640 6.75 -45.66 13.30
C TYR A 640 6.50 -44.88 12.01
N LEU A 641 7.32 -45.07 10.98
CA LEU A 641 7.28 -44.30 9.73
C LEU A 641 6.43 -45.02 8.68
N GLY A 642 6.28 -44.40 7.51
CA GLY A 642 5.47 -44.93 6.40
C GLY A 642 4.01 -44.47 6.42
N ASP A 643 3.09 -45.33 5.98
CA ASP A 643 1.65 -45.04 5.99
C ASP A 643 1.06 -45.20 7.40
N ARG A 644 0.68 -44.08 7.99
CA ARG A 644 0.08 -43.94 9.33
C ARG A 644 -1.27 -43.23 9.30
N VAL A 645 -1.98 -43.25 8.16
CA VAL A 645 -3.34 -42.66 8.04
C VAL A 645 -4.31 -43.26 9.07
N SER A 646 -4.17 -44.54 9.40
CA SER A 646 -4.95 -45.23 10.44
C SER A 646 -4.79 -44.63 11.84
N SER A 647 -3.75 -43.84 12.09
CA SER A 647 -3.48 -43.15 13.35
C SER A 647 -4.25 -41.84 13.50
N TYR A 648 -4.92 -41.35 12.45
CA TYR A 648 -5.68 -40.10 12.51
C TYR A 648 -6.79 -40.16 13.58
N GLY A 649 -6.81 -39.14 14.43
CA GLY A 649 -7.68 -39.05 15.61
C GLY A 649 -7.23 -39.89 16.82
N GLY A 650 -6.18 -40.71 16.68
CA GLY A 650 -5.50 -41.41 17.77
C GLY A 650 -4.49 -40.52 18.49
N TYR A 651 -3.80 -41.09 19.47
CA TYR A 651 -2.78 -40.40 20.26
C TYR A 651 -1.36 -40.91 20.00
N LEU A 652 -0.41 -39.97 19.96
CA LEU A 652 1.00 -40.24 20.21
C LEU A 652 1.28 -39.91 21.68
N THR A 653 1.66 -40.92 22.45
CA THR A 653 2.02 -40.79 23.88
C THR A 653 3.49 -41.09 24.08
N TYR A 654 4.17 -40.35 24.95
CA TYR A 654 5.57 -40.59 25.29
C TYR A 654 5.88 -40.15 26.72
N GLN A 655 6.91 -40.74 27.32
CA GLN A 655 7.45 -40.31 28.59
C GLN A 655 8.85 -39.76 28.40
N VAL A 656 9.12 -38.55 28.90
CA VAL A 656 10.46 -37.94 28.86
C VAL A 656 10.89 -37.49 30.26
N LYS A 657 12.19 -37.56 30.53
CA LYS A 657 12.78 -37.08 31.79
C LYS A 657 14.15 -36.45 31.53
N SER A 658 14.38 -35.29 32.14
CA SER A 658 15.70 -34.65 32.23
C SER A 658 16.27 -34.85 33.63
N PHE A 659 17.38 -35.58 33.74
CA PHE A 659 18.06 -35.88 35.00
C PHE A 659 19.06 -34.79 35.36
N GLY A 660 19.07 -34.40 36.64
CA GLY A 660 20.09 -33.56 37.25
C GLY A 660 19.59 -32.99 38.57
N LEU A 661 20.33 -32.04 39.13
CA LEU A 661 20.06 -31.51 40.47
C LEU A 661 19.39 -30.13 40.34
N PRO A 662 18.09 -29.97 40.69
CA PRO A 662 17.41 -28.67 40.60
C PRO A 662 18.10 -27.56 41.43
N ARG A 663 18.77 -27.94 42.53
CA ARG A 663 19.53 -27.03 43.40
C ARG A 663 20.79 -26.47 42.75
N GLU A 664 21.29 -27.09 41.68
CA GLU A 664 22.47 -26.65 40.91
C GLU A 664 22.09 -25.72 39.74
N GLY A 665 20.84 -25.21 39.70
CA GLY A 665 20.46 -24.14 38.77
C GLY A 665 19.93 -24.62 37.42
N MET A 666 19.22 -25.75 37.37
CA MET A 666 18.47 -26.16 36.17
C MET A 666 17.44 -25.10 35.78
N ARG A 667 17.63 -24.45 34.63
CA ARG A 667 16.71 -23.43 34.10
C ARG A 667 15.98 -23.96 32.88
N LEU A 668 14.67 -23.77 32.85
CA LEU A 668 13.86 -24.13 31.69
C LEU A 668 14.30 -23.29 30.47
N LEU A 669 14.57 -23.96 29.36
CA LEU A 669 14.87 -23.34 28.08
C LEU A 669 13.61 -22.75 27.45
N ASP A 670 13.79 -21.85 26.48
CA ASP A 670 12.67 -21.25 25.75
C ASP A 670 11.75 -22.32 25.14
N LYS A 671 10.47 -21.96 25.05
CA LYS A 671 9.44 -22.86 24.56
C LYS A 671 9.62 -23.07 23.05
N GLN A 672 9.70 -24.33 22.65
CA GLN A 672 9.93 -24.81 21.29
C GLN A 672 8.98 -25.98 21.03
N PRO A 673 8.76 -26.36 19.76
CA PRO A 673 7.99 -27.55 19.41
C PRO A 673 8.41 -28.80 20.16
N ASP A 674 7.44 -29.51 20.72
CA ASP A 674 7.64 -30.75 21.48
C ASP A 674 7.61 -31.97 20.58
N VAL A 675 6.77 -31.94 19.53
CA VAL A 675 6.69 -33.00 18.51
C VAL A 675 6.76 -32.37 17.13
N ILE A 676 7.58 -32.94 16.26
CA ILE A 676 7.75 -32.51 14.87
C ILE A 676 7.47 -33.71 13.97
N LEU A 677 6.62 -33.54 12.96
CA LEU A 677 6.32 -34.53 11.93
C LEU A 677 6.81 -34.03 10.57
N GLN A 678 7.49 -34.88 9.81
CA GLN A 678 7.87 -34.64 8.41
C GLN A 678 7.19 -35.63 7.49
N GLY A 679 6.62 -35.14 6.40
CA GLY A 679 6.09 -35.96 5.32
C GLY A 679 5.67 -35.12 4.13
N GLU A 680 5.83 -35.65 2.91
CA GLU A 680 5.42 -34.99 1.65
C GLU A 680 5.93 -33.53 1.52
N LYS A 681 7.20 -33.30 1.88
CA LYS A 681 7.86 -31.97 1.90
C LYS A 681 7.25 -30.94 2.87
N MET A 682 6.39 -31.37 3.79
CA MET A 682 5.85 -30.54 4.86
C MET A 682 6.51 -30.89 6.20
N MET A 683 6.72 -29.86 7.01
CA MET A 683 7.21 -29.96 8.38
C MET A 683 6.15 -29.36 9.30
N VAL A 684 5.55 -30.15 10.16
CA VAL A 684 4.53 -29.68 11.09
C VAL A 684 4.90 -29.92 12.54
N VAL A 685 4.50 -28.97 13.37
CA VAL A 685 4.95 -28.85 14.75
C VAL A 685 3.76 -28.83 15.71
N TYR A 686 3.94 -29.50 16.84
CA TYR A 686 3.05 -29.43 17.99
C TYR A 686 3.83 -28.85 19.17
N GLN A 687 3.21 -27.92 19.89
CA GLN A 687 3.76 -27.31 21.09
C GLN A 687 2.78 -27.53 22.24
N ASP A 688 3.22 -28.28 23.24
CA ASP A 688 2.42 -28.63 24.41
C ASP A 688 2.20 -27.37 25.28
N PRO A 689 0.96 -27.04 25.67
CA PRO A 689 0.72 -25.92 26.58
C PRO A 689 1.41 -26.10 27.95
N GLN A 690 1.63 -27.33 28.41
CA GLN A 690 2.33 -27.63 29.64
C GLN A 690 3.84 -27.75 29.42
N SER A 691 4.64 -27.48 30.46
CA SER A 691 6.09 -27.65 30.42
C SER A 691 6.52 -28.65 31.50
N PRO A 692 7.51 -29.51 31.22
CA PRO A 692 7.96 -30.50 32.18
C PRO A 692 8.56 -29.84 33.42
N LEU A 693 8.60 -30.61 34.53
CA LEU A 693 9.30 -30.23 35.75
C LEU A 693 10.70 -30.87 35.78
N PRO A 694 11.72 -30.21 36.37
CA PRO A 694 13.07 -30.74 36.41
C PRO A 694 13.14 -32.02 37.26
N ASP A 695 13.92 -33.00 36.82
CA ASP A 695 14.10 -34.33 37.44
C ASP A 695 12.79 -35.11 37.71
N ARG A 696 11.71 -34.80 36.97
CA ARG A 696 10.45 -35.56 37.01
C ARG A 696 10.11 -36.14 35.65
N VAL A 697 9.48 -37.30 35.66
CA VAL A 697 8.93 -37.92 34.45
C VAL A 697 7.76 -37.08 33.97
N TYR A 698 7.81 -36.65 32.72
CA TYR A 698 6.76 -35.93 32.03
C TYR A 698 6.07 -36.85 31.02
N GLN A 699 4.73 -36.90 31.06
CA GLN A 699 3.93 -37.70 30.16
C GLN A 699 3.34 -36.80 29.07
N GLY A 700 3.99 -36.80 27.89
CA GLY A 700 3.50 -36.10 26.71
C GLY A 700 2.41 -36.89 26.02
N ARG A 701 1.36 -36.19 25.60
CA ARG A 701 0.24 -36.77 24.86
C ARG A 701 -0.28 -35.78 23.83
N VAL A 702 -0.21 -36.14 22.55
CA VAL A 702 -0.75 -35.34 21.45
C VAL A 702 -1.74 -36.16 20.64
N GLN A 703 -2.91 -35.60 20.36
CA GLN A 703 -3.87 -36.21 19.44
C GLN A 703 -3.53 -35.83 18.00
N LEU A 704 -3.51 -36.81 17.10
CA LEU A 704 -3.21 -36.63 15.67
C LEU A 704 -4.44 -36.08 14.92
N VAL A 705 -4.74 -34.81 15.17
CA VAL A 705 -5.79 -34.01 14.51
C VAL A 705 -5.26 -32.64 14.14
N GLU A 706 -5.75 -32.06 13.06
CA GLU A 706 -5.22 -30.83 12.47
C GLU A 706 -5.23 -29.62 13.41
N GLY A 707 -6.18 -29.57 14.37
CA GLY A 707 -6.27 -28.48 15.34
C GLY A 707 -5.09 -28.38 16.32
N ASN A 708 -4.30 -29.45 16.47
CA ASN A 708 -3.13 -29.46 17.35
C ASN A 708 -1.83 -29.04 16.63
N PHE A 709 -1.78 -29.15 15.30
CA PHE A 709 -0.54 -28.96 14.54
C PHE A 709 -0.52 -27.62 13.79
N ARG A 710 0.69 -27.10 13.59
CA ARG A 710 0.96 -25.89 12.80
C ARG A 710 2.08 -26.13 11.81
N HIS A 711 2.11 -25.35 10.74
CA HIS A 711 3.22 -25.37 9.79
C HIS A 711 4.49 -24.78 10.42
N SER A 712 5.62 -25.46 10.26
CA SER A 712 6.92 -24.99 10.73
C SER A 712 7.34 -23.73 9.94
N GLY A 713 7.78 -22.68 10.64
CA GLY A 713 8.24 -21.41 10.04
C GLY A 713 7.16 -20.33 9.89
N THR A 714 5.96 -20.67 9.41
CA THR A 714 4.86 -19.69 9.23
C THR A 714 3.87 -19.65 10.39
N ASN A 715 3.86 -20.67 11.27
CA ASN A 715 2.89 -20.84 12.36
C ASN A 715 1.42 -20.85 11.92
N SER A 716 1.15 -21.06 10.62
CA SER A 716 -0.20 -21.12 10.08
C SER A 716 -0.94 -22.39 10.55
N PRO A 717 -2.27 -22.31 10.74
CA PRO A 717 -3.07 -23.47 11.12
C PRO A 717 -3.02 -24.55 10.03
N MET A 718 -3.02 -25.81 10.45
CA MET A 718 -3.01 -26.96 9.55
C MET A 718 -4.43 -27.38 9.16
N SER A 719 -4.61 -27.88 7.95
CA SER A 719 -5.86 -28.50 7.49
C SER A 719 -5.83 -30.02 7.66
N ARG A 720 -7.01 -30.64 7.77
CA ARG A 720 -7.16 -32.11 7.83
C ARG A 720 -6.47 -32.81 6.65
N ALA A 721 -6.66 -32.28 5.44
CA ALA A 721 -6.10 -32.84 4.21
C ALA A 721 -4.56 -32.84 4.23
N GLU A 722 -3.94 -31.76 4.71
CA GLU A 722 -2.48 -31.71 4.87
C GLU A 722 -1.99 -32.72 5.90
N LEU A 723 -2.70 -32.90 7.03
CA LEU A 723 -2.27 -33.84 8.06
C LEU A 723 -2.35 -35.28 7.57
N LEU A 724 -3.42 -35.63 6.84
CA LEU A 724 -3.55 -36.94 6.24
C LEU A 724 -2.47 -37.21 5.18
N ARG A 725 -2.06 -36.19 4.43
CA ARG A 725 -0.92 -36.27 3.49
C ARG A 725 0.40 -36.56 4.20
N VAL A 726 0.69 -35.83 5.27
CA VAL A 726 1.87 -36.11 6.12
C VAL A 726 1.83 -37.53 6.69
N LEU A 727 0.66 -37.99 7.16
CA LEU A 727 0.50 -39.33 7.72
C LEU A 727 0.55 -40.44 6.67
N ALA A 728 0.13 -40.21 5.43
CA ALA A 728 0.22 -41.22 4.36
C ALA A 728 1.65 -41.57 3.97
N ARG A 729 2.58 -40.64 4.18
CA ARG A 729 4.00 -40.86 3.96
C ARG A 729 4.81 -40.11 5.01
N LEU A 730 4.78 -40.66 6.22
CA LEU A 730 5.53 -40.11 7.35
C LEU A 730 7.01 -40.48 7.19
N GLU A 731 7.84 -39.47 6.98
CA GLU A 731 9.27 -39.60 6.68
C GLU A 731 10.14 -39.50 7.93
N ALA A 732 9.73 -38.68 8.90
CA ALA A 732 10.42 -38.56 10.19
C ALA A 732 9.49 -38.01 11.28
N VAL A 733 9.79 -38.40 12.53
CA VAL A 733 9.15 -37.88 13.74
C VAL A 733 10.23 -37.57 14.75
N TRP A 734 10.16 -36.38 15.34
CA TRP A 734 11.04 -35.96 16.43
C TRP A 734 10.24 -35.62 17.67
N ILE A 735 10.79 -36.00 18.83
CA ILE A 735 10.29 -35.58 20.14
C ILE A 735 11.40 -34.76 20.81
N ARG A 736 11.07 -33.56 21.29
CA ARG A 736 12.01 -32.71 22.01
C ARG A 736 12.58 -33.45 23.23
N ALA A 737 13.91 -33.48 23.31
CA ALA A 737 14.64 -34.17 24.36
C ALA A 737 15.11 -33.20 25.45
N LEU A 738 15.66 -32.04 25.07
CA LEU A 738 16.26 -31.08 26.00
C LEU A 738 15.28 -29.95 26.36
N TYR A 739 14.97 -29.86 27.66
CA TYR A 739 14.08 -28.83 28.22
C TYR A 739 14.80 -27.89 29.19
N PHE A 740 15.89 -28.33 29.83
CA PHE A 740 16.58 -27.58 30.88
C PHE A 740 18.07 -27.42 30.59
N THR A 741 18.64 -26.28 31.00
CA THR A 741 20.09 -26.09 31.09
C THR A 741 20.70 -27.02 32.16
N HIS A 742 21.98 -27.34 32.03
CA HIS A 742 22.73 -28.18 32.98
C HIS A 742 22.09 -29.56 33.22
N THR A 743 21.46 -30.14 32.19
CA THR A 743 20.95 -31.51 32.23
C THR A 743 22.12 -32.49 32.13
N GLN A 744 22.14 -33.52 32.99
CA GLN A 744 23.18 -34.56 32.98
C GLN A 744 22.82 -35.71 32.04
N ARG A 745 21.58 -36.22 32.14
CA ARG A 745 21.08 -37.33 31.31
C ARG A 745 19.67 -37.04 30.82
N LEU A 746 19.32 -37.63 29.68
CA LEU A 746 17.99 -37.56 29.10
C LEU A 746 17.43 -38.97 28.94
N SER A 747 16.12 -39.15 29.12
CA SER A 747 15.46 -40.41 28.76
C SER A 747 14.16 -40.19 28.01
N VAL A 748 13.85 -41.13 27.12
CA VAL A 748 12.54 -41.29 26.47
C VAL A 748 12.05 -42.73 26.66
N GLY A 749 10.76 -42.92 26.91
CA GLY A 749 10.18 -44.22 27.18
C GLY A 749 8.69 -44.30 26.88
N GLU A 750 8.19 -45.53 26.82
CA GLU A 750 6.77 -45.84 26.59
C GLU A 750 6.14 -45.10 25.40
N VAL A 751 6.94 -44.83 24.36
CA VAL A 751 6.41 -44.15 23.19
C VAL A 751 5.43 -45.07 22.49
N GLY A 752 4.22 -44.60 22.28
CA GLY A 752 3.21 -45.39 21.61
C GLY A 752 2.30 -44.56 20.73
N LEU A 753 1.98 -45.14 19.59
CA LEU A 753 1.14 -44.58 18.55
C LEU A 753 -0.16 -45.38 18.48
N GLU A 754 -1.30 -44.72 18.64
CA GLU A 754 -2.60 -45.37 18.50
C GLU A 754 -3.06 -45.45 17.04
N GLU A 755 -3.37 -46.65 16.58
CA GLU A 755 -3.78 -46.93 15.21
C GLU A 755 -5.16 -47.61 15.18
N ALA A 756 -5.91 -47.43 14.10
CA ALA A 756 -7.16 -48.15 13.85
C ALA A 756 -6.88 -49.58 13.36
N SER A 757 -7.24 -50.58 14.18
CA SER A 757 -7.05 -52.00 13.88
C SER A 757 -8.30 -52.83 14.20
N ARG A 758 -8.45 -53.97 13.51
CA ARG A 758 -9.53 -54.94 13.80
C ARG A 758 -9.28 -55.71 15.11
N VAL A 759 -8.02 -55.81 15.53
CA VAL A 759 -7.59 -56.52 16.75
C VAL A 759 -7.49 -55.56 17.95
N GLY A 760 -7.70 -54.25 17.73
CA GLY A 760 -7.65 -53.25 18.79
C GLY A 760 -8.72 -53.46 19.86
N THR A 761 -8.37 -53.23 21.13
CA THR A 761 -9.28 -53.33 22.28
C THR A 761 -9.70 -51.97 22.83
N GLY A 762 -9.10 -50.88 22.35
CA GLY A 762 -9.38 -49.50 22.77
C GLY A 762 -10.70 -48.94 22.27
N ALA A 763 -10.87 -47.62 22.27
CA ALA A 763 -12.09 -46.94 21.83
C ALA A 763 -12.41 -47.18 20.34
N PRO A 764 -13.67 -47.02 19.89
CA PRO A 764 -14.01 -47.06 18.47
C PRO A 764 -13.23 -46.01 17.66
N ALA A 765 -12.69 -46.41 16.51
CA ALA A 765 -11.89 -45.55 15.63
C ALA A 765 -12.75 -44.81 14.59
N GLY A 766 -13.90 -44.26 15.01
CA GLY A 766 -14.91 -43.68 14.12
C GLY A 766 -14.45 -42.44 13.33
N THR A 767 -13.37 -41.78 13.77
CA THR A 767 -12.76 -40.62 13.10
C THR A 767 -11.92 -41.00 11.87
N VAL A 768 -11.61 -42.29 11.69
CA VAL A 768 -10.94 -42.79 10.49
C VAL A 768 -11.97 -43.01 9.40
N GLU A 769 -11.73 -42.42 8.24
CA GLU A 769 -12.60 -42.58 7.06
C GLU A 769 -12.36 -43.92 6.37
N VAL A 770 -13.43 -44.57 5.95
CA VAL A 770 -13.43 -45.72 5.05
C VAL A 770 -14.11 -45.30 3.75
N CYS A 771 -13.31 -45.14 2.70
CA CYS A 771 -13.71 -44.63 1.41
C CYS A 771 -14.10 -45.75 0.43
N SER A 772 -15.04 -45.45 -0.46
CA SER A 772 -15.40 -46.36 -1.57
C SER A 772 -14.38 -46.21 -2.71
N CYS A 773 -13.24 -46.90 -2.61
CA CYS A 773 -12.15 -46.79 -3.58
C CYS A 773 -12.40 -47.58 -4.89
N PRO A 774 -12.09 -46.99 -6.06
CA PRO A 774 -12.05 -47.71 -7.33
C PRO A 774 -10.85 -48.70 -7.37
N PRO A 775 -10.85 -49.70 -8.27
CA PRO A 775 -9.90 -50.83 -8.24
C PRO A 775 -8.42 -50.43 -8.42
N GLU A 776 -8.13 -49.24 -8.94
CA GLU A 776 -6.78 -48.67 -9.08
C GLU A 776 -6.20 -48.10 -7.78
N TYR A 777 -6.98 -48.08 -6.70
CA TYR A 777 -6.60 -47.55 -5.39
C TYR A 777 -6.92 -48.54 -4.26
N SER A 778 -6.11 -48.52 -3.20
CA SER A 778 -6.27 -49.33 -2.00
C SER A 778 -5.95 -48.52 -0.73
N GLY A 779 -6.24 -49.12 0.44
CA GLY A 779 -6.19 -48.44 1.74
C GLY A 779 -7.55 -47.88 2.16
N ASP A 780 -7.75 -47.66 3.46
CA ASP A 780 -9.03 -47.18 4.01
C ASP A 780 -9.42 -45.80 3.43
N SER A 781 -8.45 -44.96 3.05
CA SER A 781 -8.67 -43.62 2.49
C SER A 781 -8.29 -43.52 1.00
N CYS A 782 -8.10 -44.65 0.30
CA CYS A 782 -7.61 -44.69 -1.09
C CYS A 782 -6.20 -44.09 -1.28
N GLN A 783 -5.37 -44.12 -0.25
CA GLN A 783 -4.06 -43.47 -0.24
C GLN A 783 -2.97 -44.23 -1.03
N VAL A 784 -3.19 -45.51 -1.35
CA VAL A 784 -2.23 -46.34 -2.09
C VAL A 784 -2.73 -46.57 -3.51
N ARG A 785 -1.89 -46.31 -4.52
CA ARG A 785 -2.21 -46.64 -5.92
C ARG A 785 -1.78 -48.06 -6.23
N THR A 786 -2.69 -48.92 -6.68
CA THR A 786 -2.37 -50.30 -7.10
C THR A 786 -1.84 -50.28 -8.53
N GLN A 787 -0.55 -50.55 -8.72
CA GLN A 787 -0.02 -50.82 -10.07
C GLN A 787 -0.57 -52.18 -10.52
N ARG A 788 -1.42 -52.20 -11.56
CA ARG A 788 -1.70 -53.45 -12.26
C ARG A 788 -0.40 -53.91 -12.95
N SER A 789 0.10 -55.08 -12.54
CA SER A 789 1.10 -55.84 -13.27
C SER A 789 0.57 -56.10 -14.69
N PHE A 790 1.22 -55.52 -15.71
CA PHE A 790 1.10 -56.00 -17.08
C PHE A 790 1.80 -57.37 -17.13
N SER A 791 1.01 -58.43 -16.97
CA SER A 791 1.40 -59.78 -17.37
C SER A 791 0.25 -60.37 -18.19
N LEU A 792 0.63 -61.03 -19.29
CA LEU A 792 -0.17 -61.72 -20.31
C LEU A 792 -0.58 -60.91 -21.56
N LEU A 793 0.33 -60.93 -22.55
CA LEU A 793 0.00 -61.34 -23.93
C LEU A 793 1.29 -61.78 -24.65
N LEU A 794 1.67 -63.04 -24.41
CA LEU A 794 2.61 -63.82 -25.21
C LEU A 794 2.28 -65.30 -25.00
N ILE A 795 1.23 -65.77 -25.68
CA ILE A 795 1.09 -67.12 -26.28
C ILE A 795 0.34 -66.91 -27.59
#